data_AF-A0A0C3A0K1-F1
#
_entry.id   AF-A0A0C3A0K1-F1
#
_cell.length_a   1.000
_cell.length_b   1.000
_cell.length_c   1.000
_cell.angle_alpha   90.00
_cell.angle_beta   90.00
_cell.angle_gamma   90.00
#
_symmetry.space_group_name_H-M   'P 1'
#
loop_
_entity.id
_entity.type
_entity.pdbx_description
1 polymer ?
#
loop_
_entity_poly.entity_id
_entity_poly.type
_entity_poly.pdbx_seq_one_letter_code
_entity_poly.pdbx_strand_id
1 'polypeptide(L)'
;MKRLIALLTAISVSTAGGFSYIGYKNLSNDTTINNQENEFKQLEKELKKIQSEIKNREDRVKFLDIKDIEDIKNSNTKIELLKKQEKDIKDRIVEKNDKINNLNKNLSFFASQVKVRKEQKHRLETELNELKKQKRENDEKQALFNSEIERLESDLSSSNTIYNDLKKQIEAYKDELTKLEKDKENKQKKIDLLKQELNRKNYSLSVLETKIQKHKELTAELLKLQQEQNTLNKTIKEKQQEIVDKNKIFNTNQEQLKQLIDSNNKEQNTLKEKTQDLENTNKKITSLEKQLQEIKTEISKLNKEAEADLIKVKSEIENIDEQIRETENQLTESNNSINQLKDEIEKIKKTKNDKDSENQELDKELRKKVSEVEKLLKENQEYLEKNKSLTSKKTELEQKLEEVEKQNQLKEQELKTLESQYEKLSKEHTRLLALRILQNSEISELTNEITSKKIIVKNLETYTQSQKQQLEELNKEYKSIKQQLEAKQKELEQKNSELSTINAKKSELENNLSALKDENKKLLEEEKKLSSEIKKIKDKISSKKDELIKDDDNLKKYKTVIDSLNQTIEESKQTNSNLEKANSQKETIIDIKTEEIFNLIKEIEFYETKILKLNRELKTAEEEHKRLSLVKTNLNFLLEKTTESLQQIKLELKTTKETWTELVKKNEELKNLIDEFIEITKKWLKPEELSTRYKEYIESMTKTNEQIETKNKEVQKISSKLDEHKKELKKHIETLEKTIYSAIENKILELTE
;
A
#
# COMPACT_ATOMS: atom_id res chain seq x y z
N MET A 1 46.16 -103.04 43.95
CA MET A 1 46.54 -104.46 44.18
C MET A 1 48.06 -104.56 44.17
N LYS A 2 48.90 -104.48 45.22
CA LYS A 2 48.78 -104.71 46.67
C LYS A 2 47.90 -105.92 47.01
N ARG A 3 48.58 -107.04 47.32
CA ARG A 3 48.06 -108.39 47.64
C ARG A 3 47.58 -109.21 46.43
N LEU A 4 48.47 -109.97 45.76
CA LEU A 4 48.21 -111.35 45.28
C LEU A 4 49.34 -112.06 44.46
N ILE A 5 50.62 -111.66 44.54
CA ILE A 5 51.72 -112.44 43.90
C ILE A 5 52.91 -112.50 44.87
N ALA A 6 52.72 -113.18 45.99
CA ALA A 6 53.75 -113.45 47.00
C ALA A 6 53.54 -114.81 47.71
N LEU A 7 52.68 -115.69 47.19
CA LEU A 7 52.40 -117.00 47.77
C LEU A 7 52.15 -118.01 46.65
N LEU A 8 52.90 -119.13 46.69
CA LEU A 8 52.87 -120.32 45.82
C LEU A 8 53.71 -120.15 44.54
N THR A 9 54.90 -120.74 44.38
CA THR A 9 55.28 -122.13 44.68
C THR A 9 56.75 -122.24 45.11
N ALA A 10 56.96 -122.29 46.43
CA ALA A 10 58.03 -123.08 47.04
C ALA A 10 57.37 -124.36 47.56
N ILE A 11 58.06 -125.49 47.38
CA ILE A 11 57.72 -126.85 47.83
C ILE A 11 56.72 -127.60 46.94
N SER A 12 57.25 -128.20 45.87
CA SER A 12 56.88 -129.56 45.47
C SER A 12 58.08 -130.49 45.70
N VAL A 13 57.99 -131.23 46.80
CA VAL A 13 58.37 -132.63 46.93
C VAL A 13 59.84 -133.00 46.67
N SER A 14 60.61 -133.02 47.75
CA SER A 14 61.67 -134.01 47.96
C SER A 14 61.03 -135.30 48.47
N THR A 15 61.11 -136.39 47.70
CA THR A 15 61.12 -137.77 48.23
C THR A 15 61.98 -138.67 47.33
N ALA A 16 63.28 -138.63 47.56
CA ALA A 16 64.12 -139.81 47.71
C ALA A 16 65.03 -139.45 48.91
N GLY A 17 64.75 -139.87 50.13
CA GLY A 17 64.49 -141.26 50.52
C GLY A 17 65.83 -141.97 50.64
N GLY A 18 66.56 -141.67 51.71
CA GLY A 18 67.88 -142.22 52.01
C GLY A 18 68.23 -141.96 53.48
N PHE A 19 67.47 -142.62 54.35
CA PHE A 19 67.71 -142.90 55.78
C PHE A 19 69.21 -142.81 56.17
N SER A 20 69.63 -141.86 57.01
CA SER A 20 69.65 -141.91 58.48
C SER A 20 70.42 -143.10 59.09
N TYR A 21 71.50 -142.82 59.81
CA TYR A 21 71.70 -143.44 61.12
C TYR A 21 72.24 -142.41 62.11
N ILE A 22 71.31 -141.99 62.97
CA ILE A 22 71.47 -141.12 64.13
C ILE A 22 71.98 -141.98 65.28
N GLY A 23 72.95 -141.44 66.03
CA GLY A 23 73.43 -142.06 67.26
C GLY A 23 72.30 -142.19 68.28
N TYR A 24 72.11 -143.41 68.80
CA TYR A 24 71.35 -143.65 70.01
C TYR A 24 72.23 -144.39 71.00
N LYS A 25 72.47 -143.72 72.12
CA LYS A 25 73.06 -144.29 73.32
C LYS A 25 71.97 -145.10 74.02
N ASN A 26 72.27 -146.38 74.23
CA ASN A 26 71.80 -147.32 75.26
C ASN A 26 70.34 -147.25 75.74
N LEU A 27 69.63 -148.38 75.57
CA LEU A 27 68.98 -149.16 76.63
C LEU A 27 68.51 -150.51 76.03
N SER A 28 68.49 -151.54 76.86
CA SER A 28 68.46 -152.98 76.55
C SER A 28 67.12 -153.58 76.05
N ASN A 29 67.23 -154.65 75.24
CA ASN A 29 66.36 -155.83 74.98
C ASN A 29 65.13 -155.80 73.99
N ASP A 30 65.36 -156.41 72.82
CA ASP A 30 64.69 -157.48 72.01
C ASP A 30 63.25 -157.50 71.37
N THR A 31 63.24 -157.79 70.02
CA THR A 31 62.32 -158.54 69.07
C THR A 31 61.37 -157.92 67.97
N THR A 32 61.51 -158.43 66.70
CA THR A 32 60.56 -158.81 65.56
C THR A 32 60.39 -158.00 64.20
N ILE A 33 60.28 -158.70 63.02
CA ILE A 33 60.20 -158.29 61.55
C ILE A 33 59.08 -159.10 60.78
N ASN A 34 58.25 -158.53 59.84
CA ASN A 34 57.74 -159.17 58.54
C ASN A 34 56.67 -158.42 57.62
N ASN A 35 56.39 -157.10 57.67
CA ASN A 35 55.16 -156.51 57.05
C ASN A 35 55.30 -155.61 55.79
N GLN A 36 56.46 -155.49 55.12
CA GLN A 36 56.76 -154.34 54.24
C GLN A 36 56.56 -154.51 52.71
N GLU A 37 56.28 -155.69 52.15
CA GLU A 37 56.38 -155.92 50.69
C GLU A 37 55.10 -155.64 49.87
N ASN A 38 53.91 -155.67 50.47
CA ASN A 38 52.65 -155.42 49.75
C ASN A 38 52.36 -153.93 49.48
N GLU A 39 52.92 -153.01 50.26
CA GLU A 39 52.69 -151.55 50.11
C GLU A 39 53.27 -150.99 48.81
N PHE A 40 54.35 -151.59 48.29
CA PHE A 40 55.08 -151.04 47.15
C PHE A 40 54.32 -151.14 45.81
N LYS A 41 53.60 -152.25 45.57
CA LYS A 41 52.82 -152.44 44.32
C LYS A 41 51.59 -151.51 44.24
N GLN A 42 51.05 -151.09 45.37
CA GLN A 42 49.89 -150.20 45.40
C GLN A 42 50.29 -148.77 45.01
N LEU A 43 51.47 -148.31 45.46
CA LEU A 43 52.03 -147.00 45.13
C LEU A 43 52.29 -146.79 43.64
N GLU A 44 52.76 -147.82 42.91
CA GLU A 44 53.06 -147.69 41.47
C GLU A 44 51.80 -147.46 40.62
N LYS A 45 50.67 -148.09 41.00
CA LYS A 45 49.39 -147.91 40.31
C LYS A 45 48.82 -146.50 40.51
N GLU A 46 48.99 -145.94 41.70
CA GLU A 46 48.61 -144.55 41.98
C GLU A 46 49.47 -143.55 41.19
N LEU A 47 50.76 -143.82 41.01
CA LEU A 47 51.67 -142.93 40.29
C LEU A 47 51.27 -142.75 38.81
N LYS A 48 50.88 -143.82 38.12
CA LYS A 48 50.40 -143.74 36.72
C LYS A 48 49.09 -142.97 36.59
N LYS A 49 48.18 -143.10 37.56
CA LYS A 49 46.94 -142.34 37.60
C LYS A 49 47.24 -140.84 37.74
N ILE A 50 48.13 -140.47 38.66
CA ILE A 50 48.56 -139.08 38.87
C ILE A 50 49.18 -138.49 37.61
N GLN A 51 50.04 -139.22 36.89
CA GLN A 51 50.62 -138.73 35.63
C GLN A 51 49.56 -138.42 34.56
N SER A 52 48.54 -139.28 34.42
CA SER A 52 47.45 -139.02 33.46
C SER A 52 46.59 -137.82 33.85
N GLU A 53 46.38 -137.59 35.15
CA GLU A 53 45.67 -136.41 35.66
C GLU A 53 46.48 -135.12 35.47
N ILE A 54 47.80 -135.16 35.66
CA ILE A 54 48.69 -134.01 35.41
C ILE A 54 48.61 -133.59 33.94
N LYS A 55 48.71 -134.54 33.00
CA LYS A 55 48.67 -134.23 31.56
C LYS A 55 47.32 -133.61 31.14
N ASN A 56 46.21 -134.17 31.62
CA ASN A 56 44.88 -133.59 31.38
C ASN A 56 44.73 -132.17 31.99
N ARG A 57 45.34 -131.92 33.15
CA ARG A 57 45.34 -130.59 33.76
C ARG A 57 46.21 -129.61 32.96
N GLU A 58 47.37 -130.01 32.48
CA GLU A 58 48.22 -129.18 31.62
C GLU A 58 47.53 -128.78 30.31
N ASP A 59 46.89 -129.74 29.63
CA ASP A 59 46.17 -129.45 28.38
C ASP A 59 44.98 -128.51 28.62
N ARG A 60 44.30 -128.65 29.76
CA ARG A 60 43.21 -127.75 30.17
C ARG A 60 43.70 -126.35 30.53
N VAL A 61 44.87 -126.22 31.16
CA VAL A 61 45.51 -124.91 31.44
C VAL A 61 45.90 -124.22 30.14
N LYS A 62 46.53 -124.92 29.19
CA LYS A 62 46.88 -124.36 27.88
C LYS A 62 45.66 -123.88 27.09
N PHE A 63 44.56 -124.64 27.13
CA PHE A 63 43.31 -124.22 26.48
C PHE A 63 42.72 -122.96 27.13
N LEU A 64 42.75 -122.87 28.47
CA LEU A 64 42.29 -121.68 29.20
C LEU A 64 43.16 -120.45 28.89
N ASP A 65 44.49 -120.61 28.84
CA ASP A 65 45.41 -119.51 28.49
C ASP A 65 45.14 -118.97 27.08
N ILE A 66 44.92 -119.85 26.09
CA ILE A 66 44.58 -119.44 24.72
C ILE A 66 43.23 -118.71 24.68
N LYS A 67 42.24 -119.22 25.40
CA LYS A 67 40.90 -118.62 25.48
C LYS A 67 40.95 -117.24 26.14
N ASP A 68 41.68 -117.10 27.24
CA ASP A 68 41.82 -115.82 27.96
C ASP A 68 42.55 -114.79 27.09
N ILE A 69 43.56 -115.19 26.31
CA ILE A 69 44.23 -114.32 25.32
C ILE A 69 43.24 -113.85 24.24
N GLU A 70 42.40 -114.75 23.71
CA GLU A 70 41.38 -114.42 22.71
C GLU A 70 40.32 -113.46 23.27
N ASP A 71 39.85 -113.70 24.50
CA ASP A 71 38.87 -112.86 25.19
C ASP A 71 39.43 -111.47 25.52
N ILE A 72 40.71 -111.38 25.91
CA ILE A 72 41.43 -110.11 26.11
C ILE A 72 41.56 -109.36 24.78
N LYS A 73 41.92 -110.05 23.69
CA LYS A 73 42.05 -109.44 22.36
C LYS A 73 40.71 -108.87 21.87
N ASN A 74 39.63 -109.64 21.99
CA ASN A 74 38.27 -109.20 21.65
C ASN A 74 37.82 -108.00 22.51
N SER A 75 38.14 -108.02 23.80
CA SER A 75 37.86 -106.91 24.71
C SER A 75 38.63 -105.64 24.33
N ASN A 76 39.91 -105.76 23.96
CA ASN A 76 40.71 -104.63 23.50
C ASN A 76 40.18 -104.04 22.19
N THR A 77 39.79 -104.86 21.22
CA THR A 77 39.13 -104.38 20.00
C THR A 77 37.83 -103.64 20.30
N LYS A 78 37.03 -104.12 21.26
CA LYS A 78 35.81 -103.43 21.71
C LYS A 78 36.12 -102.09 22.38
N ILE A 79 37.17 -102.02 23.21
CA ILE A 79 37.63 -100.78 23.84
C ILE A 79 38.08 -99.76 22.79
N GLU A 80 38.81 -100.18 21.76
CA GLU A 80 39.22 -99.28 20.66
C GLU A 80 38.03 -98.74 19.88
N LEU A 81 37.04 -99.58 19.58
CA LEU A 81 35.78 -99.17 18.96
C LEU A 81 35.02 -98.16 19.80
N LEU A 82 34.91 -98.39 21.12
CA LEU A 82 34.26 -97.47 22.05
C LEU A 82 35.02 -96.14 22.16
N LYS A 83 36.36 -96.15 22.20
CA LYS A 83 37.17 -94.91 22.18
C LYS A 83 36.97 -94.12 20.89
N LYS A 84 36.84 -94.79 19.75
CA LYS A 84 36.55 -94.14 18.46
C LYS A 84 35.15 -93.52 18.46
N GLN A 85 34.16 -94.21 19.02
CA GLN A 85 32.80 -93.68 19.19
C GLN A 85 32.76 -92.50 20.16
N GLU A 86 33.46 -92.59 21.29
CA GLU A 86 33.58 -91.50 22.27
C GLU A 86 34.16 -90.24 21.62
N LYS A 87 35.22 -90.40 20.82
CA LYS A 87 35.81 -89.30 20.06
C LYS A 87 34.82 -88.70 19.05
N ASP A 88 34.16 -89.52 18.24
CA ASP A 88 33.18 -89.04 17.24
C ASP A 88 32.01 -88.32 17.91
N ILE A 89 31.52 -88.81 19.06
CA ILE A 89 30.49 -88.14 19.85
C ILE A 89 31.00 -86.79 20.37
N LYS A 90 32.23 -86.73 20.87
CA LYS A 90 32.83 -85.49 21.38
C LYS A 90 32.98 -84.45 20.29
N ASP A 91 33.46 -84.84 19.11
CA ASP A 91 33.59 -83.97 17.95
C ASP A 91 32.22 -83.45 17.49
N ARG A 92 31.19 -84.31 17.44
CA ARG A 92 29.80 -83.90 17.15
C ARG A 92 29.22 -82.95 18.19
N ILE A 93 29.53 -83.13 19.48
CA ILE A 93 29.08 -82.23 20.55
C ILE A 93 29.70 -80.84 20.34
N VAL A 94 31.00 -80.77 20.03
CA VAL A 94 31.69 -79.51 19.72
C VAL A 94 31.02 -78.83 18.52
N GLU A 95 30.81 -79.56 17.42
CA GLU A 95 30.16 -79.02 16.21
C GLU A 95 28.74 -78.50 16.48
N LYS A 96 27.95 -79.23 17.29
CA LYS A 96 26.60 -78.81 17.67
C LYS A 96 26.61 -77.61 18.60
N ASN A 97 27.56 -77.52 19.52
CA ASN A 97 27.73 -76.35 20.39
C ASN A 97 28.14 -75.11 19.58
N ASP A 98 29.02 -75.24 18.59
CA ASP A 98 29.37 -74.14 17.70
C ASP A 98 28.16 -73.67 16.88
N LYS A 99 27.33 -74.60 16.39
CA LYS A 99 26.06 -74.26 15.73
C LYS A 99 25.09 -73.54 16.68
N ILE A 100 24.94 -74.01 17.92
CA ILE A 100 24.10 -73.35 18.94
C ILE A 100 24.62 -71.94 19.24
N ASN A 101 25.92 -71.76 19.41
CA ASN A 101 26.53 -70.46 19.67
C ASN A 101 26.30 -69.48 18.51
N ASN A 102 26.43 -69.95 17.26
CA ASN A 102 26.13 -69.14 16.08
C ASN A 102 24.64 -68.78 15.97
N LEU A 103 23.73 -69.72 16.27
CA LEU A 103 22.30 -69.44 16.31
C LEU A 103 21.96 -68.43 17.40
N ASN A 104 22.56 -68.51 18.58
CA ASN A 104 22.37 -67.54 19.67
C ASN A 104 22.85 -66.13 19.28
N LYS A 105 24.01 -66.03 18.60
CA LYS A 105 24.49 -64.76 18.04
C LYS A 105 23.51 -64.19 17.04
N ASN A 106 23.00 -65.01 16.12
CA ASN A 106 22.01 -64.60 15.13
C ASN A 106 20.70 -64.16 15.81
N LEU A 107 20.25 -64.87 16.84
CA LEU A 107 19.02 -64.54 17.58
C LEU A 107 19.15 -63.18 18.30
N SER A 108 20.31 -62.91 18.91
CA SER A 108 20.63 -61.62 19.53
C SER A 108 20.66 -60.49 18.50
N PHE A 109 21.25 -60.75 17.33
CA PHE A 109 21.27 -59.80 16.21
C PHE A 109 19.85 -59.51 15.68
N PHE A 110 19.01 -60.54 15.51
CA PHE A 110 17.61 -60.36 15.10
C PHE A 110 16.80 -59.62 16.17
N ALA A 111 16.99 -59.91 17.45
CA ALA A 111 16.33 -59.18 18.54
C ALA A 111 16.69 -57.68 18.51
N SER A 112 17.97 -57.37 18.25
CA SER A 112 18.44 -55.98 18.09
C SER A 112 17.81 -55.31 16.86
N GLN A 113 17.76 -56.00 15.72
CA GLN A 113 17.08 -55.47 14.53
C GLN A 113 15.58 -55.24 14.74
N VAL A 114 14.88 -56.14 15.44
CA VAL A 114 13.45 -55.97 15.77
C VAL A 114 13.24 -54.74 16.64
N LYS A 115 14.14 -54.48 17.61
CA LYS A 115 14.08 -53.28 18.44
C LYS A 115 14.24 -52.00 17.59
N VAL A 116 15.26 -51.95 16.73
CA VAL A 116 15.49 -50.82 15.81
C VAL A 116 14.29 -50.60 14.89
N ARG A 117 13.71 -51.67 14.32
CA ARG A 117 12.53 -51.56 13.45
C ARG A 117 11.28 -51.09 14.19
N LYS A 118 11.09 -51.48 15.46
CA LYS A 118 9.99 -50.95 16.30
C LYS A 118 10.15 -49.46 16.58
N GLU A 119 11.37 -49.02 16.89
CA GLU A 119 11.68 -47.60 17.09
C GLU A 119 11.48 -46.80 15.81
N GLN A 120 11.91 -47.31 14.64
CA GLN A 120 11.64 -46.70 13.34
C GLN A 120 10.15 -46.61 13.04
N LYS A 121 9.38 -47.69 13.26
CA LYS A 121 7.93 -47.68 13.09
C LYS A 121 7.26 -46.60 13.93
N HIS A 122 7.65 -46.48 15.21
CA HIS A 122 7.08 -45.48 16.10
C HIS A 122 7.41 -44.03 15.66
N ARG A 123 8.63 -43.79 15.17
CA ARG A 123 9.01 -42.49 14.58
C ARG A 123 8.16 -42.15 13.36
N LEU A 124 8.01 -43.09 12.44
CA LEU A 124 7.19 -42.91 11.24
C LEU A 124 5.70 -42.70 11.56
N GLU A 125 5.17 -43.39 12.57
CA GLU A 125 3.78 -43.17 13.02
C GLU A 125 3.59 -41.78 13.63
N THR A 126 4.57 -41.29 14.38
CA THR A 126 4.56 -39.92 14.93
C THR A 126 4.61 -38.89 13.81
N GLU A 127 5.52 -39.06 12.85
CA GLU A 127 5.68 -38.16 11.70
C GLU A 127 4.43 -38.15 10.81
N LEU A 128 3.81 -39.31 10.58
CA LEU A 128 2.56 -39.43 9.83
C LEU A 128 1.41 -38.68 10.52
N ASN A 129 1.34 -38.70 11.84
CA ASN A 129 0.31 -37.98 12.59
C ASN A 129 0.53 -36.46 12.52
N GLU A 130 1.78 -36.01 12.59
CA GLU A 130 2.10 -34.58 12.44
C GLU A 130 1.77 -34.08 11.03
N LEU A 131 2.11 -34.85 10.00
CA LEU A 131 1.73 -34.53 8.61
C LEU A 131 0.22 -34.50 8.40
N LYS A 132 -0.54 -35.40 9.04
CA LYS A 132 -2.02 -35.37 9.01
C LYS A 132 -2.57 -34.12 9.68
N LYS A 133 -1.96 -33.66 10.77
CA LYS A 133 -2.35 -32.43 11.47
C LYS A 133 -2.07 -31.20 10.61
N GLN A 134 -0.86 -31.10 10.06
CA GLN A 134 -0.49 -30.03 9.13
C GLN A 134 -1.40 -29.98 7.90
N LYS A 135 -1.79 -31.14 7.36
CA LYS A 135 -2.74 -31.20 6.24
C LYS A 135 -4.09 -30.58 6.61
N ARG A 136 -4.65 -30.91 7.79
CA ARG A 136 -5.92 -30.32 8.25
C ARG A 136 -5.82 -28.81 8.43
N GLU A 137 -4.75 -28.33 9.04
CA GLU A 137 -4.51 -26.89 9.21
C GLU A 137 -4.40 -26.16 7.86
N ASN A 138 -3.78 -26.79 6.86
CA ASN A 138 -3.72 -26.23 5.51
C ASN A 138 -5.07 -26.26 4.80
N ASP A 139 -5.84 -27.35 4.92
CA ASP A 139 -7.19 -27.45 4.35
C ASP A 139 -8.13 -26.38 4.95
N GLU A 140 -8.03 -26.12 6.26
CA GLU A 140 -8.76 -25.04 6.96
C GLU A 140 -8.35 -23.64 6.48
N LYS A 141 -7.05 -23.39 6.34
CA LYS A 141 -6.54 -22.12 5.77
C LYS A 141 -7.01 -21.92 4.33
N GLN A 142 -7.00 -22.98 3.52
CA GLN A 142 -7.47 -22.93 2.15
C GLN A 142 -8.97 -22.60 2.07
N ALA A 143 -9.79 -23.18 2.95
CA ALA A 143 -11.22 -22.85 3.03
C ALA A 143 -11.47 -21.39 3.43
N LEU A 144 -10.69 -20.86 4.39
CA LEU A 144 -10.74 -19.45 4.79
C LEU A 144 -10.35 -18.52 3.62
N PHE A 145 -9.25 -18.82 2.92
CA PHE A 145 -8.84 -18.02 1.77
C PHE A 145 -9.85 -18.05 0.64
N ASN A 146 -10.43 -19.21 0.33
CA ASN A 146 -11.47 -19.30 -0.69
C ASN A 146 -12.71 -18.46 -0.33
N SER A 147 -13.14 -18.50 0.94
CA SER A 147 -14.27 -17.70 1.41
C SER A 147 -14.00 -16.19 1.32
N GLU A 148 -12.77 -15.77 1.62
CA GLU A 148 -12.37 -14.36 1.51
C GLU A 148 -12.24 -13.92 0.04
N ILE A 149 -11.77 -14.80 -0.85
CA ILE A 149 -11.75 -14.55 -2.29
C ILE A 149 -13.17 -14.34 -2.82
N GLU A 150 -14.12 -15.22 -2.49
CA GLU A 150 -15.53 -15.06 -2.90
C GLU A 150 -16.13 -13.74 -2.39
N ARG A 151 -15.82 -13.36 -1.15
CA ARG A 151 -16.24 -12.08 -0.56
C ARG A 151 -15.68 -10.89 -1.35
N LEU A 152 -14.38 -10.92 -1.67
CA LEU A 152 -13.71 -9.86 -2.43
C LEU A 152 -14.21 -9.79 -3.88
N GLU A 153 -14.51 -10.91 -4.52
CA GLU A 153 -15.12 -10.95 -5.86
C GLU A 153 -16.52 -10.33 -5.86
N SER A 154 -17.33 -10.63 -4.85
CA SER A 154 -18.64 -10.00 -4.65
C SER A 154 -18.52 -8.49 -4.42
N ASP A 155 -17.61 -8.07 -3.55
CA ASP A 155 -17.33 -6.64 -3.28
C ASP A 155 -16.89 -5.93 -4.57
N LEU A 156 -16.00 -6.54 -5.37
CA LEU A 156 -15.54 -6.01 -6.65
C LEU A 156 -16.68 -5.86 -7.66
N SER A 157 -17.55 -6.87 -7.77
CA SER A 157 -18.72 -6.81 -8.65
C SER A 157 -19.68 -5.68 -8.27
N SER A 158 -19.92 -5.49 -6.96
CA SER A 158 -20.76 -4.41 -6.46
C SER A 158 -20.16 -3.02 -6.76
N SER A 159 -18.84 -2.88 -6.57
CA SER A 159 -18.11 -1.64 -6.83
C SER A 159 -18.08 -1.30 -8.33
N ASN A 160 -17.92 -2.30 -9.20
CA ASN A 160 -18.02 -2.12 -10.66
C ASN A 160 -19.42 -1.67 -11.10
N THR A 161 -20.46 -2.16 -10.44
CA THR A 161 -21.84 -1.73 -10.72
C THR A 161 -22.01 -0.25 -10.36
N ILE A 162 -21.56 0.16 -9.17
CA ILE A 162 -21.58 1.56 -8.72
C ILE A 162 -20.77 2.45 -9.67
N TYR A 163 -19.59 2.02 -10.10
CA TYR A 163 -18.76 2.76 -11.06
C TYR A 163 -19.48 2.98 -12.39
N ASN A 164 -20.15 1.96 -12.92
CA ASN A 164 -20.89 2.06 -14.18
C ASN A 164 -22.10 3.01 -14.07
N ASP A 165 -22.78 3.01 -12.92
CA ASP A 165 -23.90 3.93 -12.67
C ASP A 165 -23.42 5.38 -12.53
N LEU A 166 -22.33 5.62 -11.79
CA LEU A 166 -21.69 6.94 -11.72
C LEU A 166 -21.25 7.43 -13.10
N LYS A 167 -20.67 6.55 -13.93
CA LYS A 167 -20.27 6.89 -15.30
C LYS A 167 -21.47 7.32 -16.15
N LYS A 168 -22.61 6.64 -16.03
CA LYS A 168 -23.85 7.03 -16.72
C LYS A 168 -24.37 8.38 -16.21
N GLN A 169 -24.34 8.62 -14.90
CA GLN A 169 -24.76 9.90 -14.32
C GLN A 169 -23.88 11.07 -14.79
N ILE A 170 -22.56 10.88 -14.83
CA ILE A 170 -21.61 11.88 -15.33
C ILE A 170 -21.94 12.25 -16.78
N GLU A 171 -22.21 11.27 -17.64
CA GLU A 171 -22.52 11.55 -19.04
C GLU A 171 -23.89 12.22 -19.21
N ALA A 172 -24.88 11.86 -18.38
CA ALA A 172 -26.17 12.56 -18.33
C ALA A 172 -26.02 14.02 -17.88
N TYR A 173 -25.23 14.29 -16.85
CA TYR A 173 -24.97 15.66 -16.40
C TYR A 173 -24.20 16.48 -17.42
N LYS A 174 -23.29 15.85 -18.17
CA LYS A 174 -22.56 16.50 -19.25
C LYS A 174 -23.50 16.90 -20.39
N ASP A 175 -24.44 16.03 -20.76
CA ASP A 175 -25.48 16.36 -21.73
C ASP A 175 -26.40 17.49 -21.22
N GLU A 176 -26.81 17.47 -19.95
CA GLU A 176 -27.60 18.54 -19.34
C GLU A 176 -26.86 19.88 -19.34
N LEU A 177 -25.56 19.87 -19.02
CA LEU A 177 -24.69 21.05 -19.03
C LEU A 177 -24.62 21.68 -20.42
N THR A 178 -24.40 20.87 -21.47
CA THR A 178 -24.39 21.38 -22.86
C THR A 178 -25.73 22.01 -23.27
N LYS A 179 -26.84 21.45 -22.77
CA LYS A 179 -28.20 22.00 -22.99
C LYS A 179 -28.37 23.35 -22.30
N LEU A 180 -27.93 23.46 -21.05
CA LEU A 180 -27.96 24.71 -20.28
C LEU A 180 -27.04 25.78 -20.88
N GLU A 181 -25.86 25.42 -21.36
CA GLU A 181 -24.94 26.33 -22.05
C GLU A 181 -25.61 26.95 -23.28
N LYS A 182 -26.27 26.11 -24.07
CA LYS A 182 -27.00 26.54 -25.28
C LYS A 182 -28.21 27.43 -24.93
N ASP A 183 -28.93 27.11 -23.87
CA ASP A 183 -30.05 27.92 -23.40
C ASP A 183 -29.58 29.29 -22.86
N LYS A 184 -28.45 29.33 -22.14
CA LYS A 184 -27.77 30.57 -21.71
C LYS A 184 -27.38 31.42 -22.91
N GLU A 185 -26.79 30.84 -23.95
CA GLU A 185 -26.40 31.56 -25.17
C GLU A 185 -27.62 32.14 -25.90
N ASN A 186 -28.72 31.39 -25.98
CA ASN A 186 -29.98 31.86 -26.55
C ASN A 186 -30.62 32.99 -25.73
N LYS A 187 -30.63 32.87 -24.40
CA LYS A 187 -31.11 33.92 -23.49
C LYS A 187 -30.26 35.19 -23.60
N GLN A 188 -28.94 35.05 -23.75
CA GLN A 188 -28.04 36.19 -23.95
C GLN A 188 -28.35 36.92 -25.27
N LYS A 189 -28.53 36.20 -26.38
CA LYS A 189 -28.97 36.78 -27.67
C LYS A 189 -30.30 37.53 -27.52
N LYS A 190 -31.23 37.01 -26.73
CA LYS A 190 -32.53 37.66 -26.46
C LYS A 190 -32.40 38.92 -25.60
N ILE A 191 -31.51 38.93 -24.60
CA ILE A 191 -31.18 40.12 -23.81
C ILE A 191 -30.57 41.21 -24.69
N ASP A 192 -29.67 40.86 -25.61
CA ASP A 192 -29.01 41.83 -26.49
C ASP A 192 -30.01 42.48 -27.46
N LEU A 193 -30.97 41.69 -28.00
CA LEU A 193 -32.10 42.20 -28.77
C LEU A 193 -32.98 43.17 -27.95
N LEU A 194 -33.32 42.79 -26.72
CA LEU A 194 -34.12 43.64 -25.82
C LEU A 194 -33.40 44.95 -25.47
N LYS A 195 -32.07 44.92 -25.28
CA LYS A 195 -31.26 46.14 -25.07
C LYS A 195 -31.31 47.06 -26.29
N GLN A 196 -31.21 46.51 -27.50
CA GLN A 196 -31.35 47.30 -28.73
C GLN A 196 -32.74 47.94 -28.84
N GLU A 197 -33.80 47.19 -28.55
CA GLU A 197 -35.16 47.73 -28.53
C GLU A 197 -35.35 48.81 -27.47
N LEU A 198 -34.83 48.60 -26.26
CA LEU A 198 -34.88 49.58 -25.18
C LEU A 198 -34.18 50.88 -25.58
N ASN A 199 -33.00 50.80 -26.20
CA ASN A 199 -32.28 51.97 -26.69
C ASN A 199 -33.08 52.73 -27.76
N ARG A 200 -33.73 52.02 -28.69
CA ARG A 200 -34.63 52.65 -29.68
C ARG A 200 -35.82 53.34 -29.03
N LYS A 201 -36.42 52.72 -28.00
CA LYS A 201 -37.53 53.30 -27.25
C LYS A 201 -37.09 54.53 -26.46
N ASN A 202 -35.94 54.49 -25.79
CA ASN A 202 -35.37 55.64 -25.07
C ASN A 202 -35.07 56.82 -26.00
N TYR A 203 -34.52 56.56 -27.18
CA TYR A 203 -34.35 57.59 -28.22
C TYR A 203 -35.70 58.21 -28.61
N SER A 204 -36.71 57.38 -28.86
CA SER A 204 -38.07 57.84 -29.19
C SER A 204 -38.69 58.67 -28.06
N LEU A 205 -38.41 58.31 -26.79
CA LEU A 205 -38.89 59.01 -25.60
C LEU A 205 -38.24 60.40 -25.47
N SER A 206 -36.94 60.51 -25.73
CA SER A 206 -36.22 61.79 -25.78
C SER A 206 -36.76 62.71 -26.91
N VAL A 207 -37.10 62.14 -28.06
CA VAL A 207 -37.77 62.88 -29.16
C VAL A 207 -39.19 63.35 -28.75
N LEU A 208 -39.90 62.58 -27.94
CA LEU A 208 -41.20 62.98 -27.39
C LEU A 208 -41.06 64.08 -26.33
N GLU A 209 -40.07 64.00 -25.44
CA GLU A 209 -39.79 65.02 -24.43
C GLU A 209 -39.46 66.37 -25.05
N THR A 210 -38.64 66.38 -26.11
CA THR A 210 -38.35 67.61 -26.88
C THR A 210 -39.60 68.19 -27.56
N LYS A 211 -40.48 67.35 -28.10
CA LYS A 211 -41.79 67.80 -28.64
C LYS A 211 -42.71 68.36 -27.54
N ILE A 212 -42.75 67.74 -26.36
CA ILE A 212 -43.52 68.24 -25.20
C ILE A 212 -42.99 69.60 -24.77
N GLN A 213 -41.67 69.77 -24.73
CA GLN A 213 -41.07 71.07 -24.40
C GLN A 213 -41.45 72.13 -25.44
N LYS A 214 -41.46 71.78 -26.73
CA LYS A 214 -41.91 72.69 -27.78
C LYS A 214 -43.39 73.06 -27.66
N HIS A 215 -44.24 72.12 -27.25
CA HIS A 215 -45.65 72.41 -26.97
C HIS A 215 -45.82 73.37 -25.79
N LYS A 216 -45.01 73.26 -24.73
CA LYS A 216 -45.03 74.20 -23.60
C LYS A 216 -44.67 75.63 -24.03
N GLU A 217 -43.65 75.79 -24.88
CA GLU A 217 -43.29 77.09 -25.47
C GLU A 217 -44.46 77.70 -26.25
N LEU A 218 -45.08 76.93 -27.14
CA LEU A 218 -46.23 77.37 -27.92
C LEU A 218 -47.44 77.73 -27.04
N THR A 219 -47.63 77.02 -25.93
CA THR A 219 -48.71 77.31 -24.97
C THR A 219 -48.49 78.65 -24.26
N ALA A 220 -47.23 78.96 -23.90
CA ALA A 220 -46.88 80.24 -23.29
C ALA A 220 -47.06 81.42 -24.28
N GLU A 221 -46.73 81.19 -25.56
CA GLU A 221 -46.94 82.17 -26.63
C GLU A 221 -48.43 82.43 -26.90
N LEU A 222 -49.25 81.38 -26.86
CA LEU A 222 -50.71 81.49 -26.99
C LEU A 222 -51.34 82.28 -25.84
N LEU A 223 -50.88 82.06 -24.60
CA LEU A 223 -51.30 82.85 -23.42
C LEU A 223 -50.96 84.35 -23.57
N LYS A 224 -49.79 84.67 -24.14
CA LYS A 224 -49.39 86.06 -24.39
C LYS A 224 -50.27 86.72 -25.45
N LEU A 225 -50.54 86.03 -26.56
CA LEU A 225 -51.46 86.51 -27.59
C LEU A 225 -52.88 86.71 -27.05
N GLN A 226 -53.33 85.86 -26.14
CA GLN A 226 -54.64 85.98 -25.49
C GLN A 226 -54.72 87.21 -24.57
N GLN A 227 -53.63 87.56 -23.87
CA GLN A 227 -53.54 88.82 -23.12
C GLN A 227 -53.55 90.05 -24.03
N GLU A 228 -52.84 89.99 -25.17
CA GLU A 228 -52.86 91.05 -26.18
C GLU A 228 -54.27 91.25 -26.76
N GLN A 229 -54.98 90.16 -27.09
CA GLN A 229 -56.36 90.20 -27.55
C GLN A 229 -57.30 90.83 -26.52
N ASN A 230 -57.15 90.49 -25.24
CA ASN A 230 -57.94 91.08 -24.15
C ASN A 230 -57.69 92.59 -24.01
N THR A 231 -56.44 93.03 -24.20
CA THR A 231 -56.06 94.45 -24.17
C THR A 231 -56.68 95.19 -25.35
N LEU A 232 -56.60 94.61 -26.55
CA LEU A 232 -57.20 95.17 -27.76
C LEU A 232 -58.73 95.29 -27.65
N ASN A 233 -59.40 94.26 -27.10
CA ASN A 233 -60.84 94.27 -26.85
C ASN A 233 -61.25 95.38 -25.88
N LYS A 234 -60.43 95.68 -24.87
CA LYS A 234 -60.65 96.80 -23.95
C LYS A 234 -60.57 98.14 -24.71
N THR A 235 -59.55 98.32 -25.56
CA THR A 235 -59.40 99.53 -26.39
C THR A 235 -60.54 99.70 -27.39
N ILE A 236 -61.04 98.61 -27.99
CA ILE A 236 -62.21 98.64 -28.88
C ILE A 236 -63.45 99.17 -28.14
N LYS A 237 -63.71 98.69 -26.91
CA LYS A 237 -64.82 99.18 -26.08
C LYS A 237 -64.69 100.67 -25.76
N GLU A 238 -63.49 101.13 -25.42
CA GLU A 238 -63.21 102.55 -25.16
C GLU A 238 -63.46 103.42 -26.42
N LYS A 239 -63.03 102.97 -27.60
CA LYS A 239 -63.28 103.66 -28.87
C LYS A 239 -64.76 103.65 -29.27
N GLN A 240 -65.49 102.57 -29.01
CA GLN A 240 -66.94 102.53 -29.23
C GLN A 240 -67.67 103.54 -28.32
N GLN A 241 -67.26 103.67 -27.07
CA GLN A 241 -67.81 104.70 -26.18
C GLN A 241 -67.51 106.11 -26.67
N GLU A 242 -66.29 106.36 -27.17
CA GLU A 242 -65.90 107.65 -27.77
C GLU A 242 -66.77 108.00 -29.00
N ILE A 243 -67.10 107.00 -29.84
CA ILE A 243 -68.02 107.17 -30.97
C ILE A 243 -69.44 107.50 -30.50
N VAL A 244 -69.94 106.81 -29.47
CA VAL A 244 -71.25 107.09 -28.87
C VAL A 244 -71.32 108.53 -28.35
N ASP A 245 -70.27 109.00 -27.67
CA ASP A 245 -70.23 110.35 -27.13
C ASP A 245 -70.12 111.42 -28.24
N LYS A 246 -69.33 111.17 -29.29
CA LYS A 246 -69.29 112.03 -30.48
C LYS A 246 -70.64 112.09 -31.21
N ASN A 247 -71.37 110.98 -31.30
CA ASN A 247 -72.72 110.94 -31.88
C ASN A 247 -73.72 111.75 -31.05
N LYS A 248 -73.63 111.73 -29.71
CA LYS A 248 -74.47 112.60 -28.86
C LYS A 248 -74.20 114.09 -29.13
N ILE A 249 -72.93 114.47 -29.30
CA ILE A 249 -72.54 115.85 -29.66
C ILE A 249 -73.11 116.21 -31.04
N PHE A 250 -72.95 115.32 -32.03
CA PHE A 250 -73.50 115.53 -33.38
C PHE A 250 -75.02 115.76 -33.35
N ASN A 251 -75.77 114.93 -32.63
CA ASN A 251 -77.22 115.08 -32.49
C ASN A 251 -77.60 116.40 -31.77
N THR A 252 -76.81 116.81 -30.78
CA THR A 252 -77.03 118.09 -30.08
C THR A 252 -76.84 119.28 -31.03
N ASN A 253 -75.79 119.25 -31.86
CA ASN A 253 -75.56 120.27 -32.89
C ASN A 253 -76.68 120.28 -33.95
N GLN A 254 -77.23 119.12 -34.28
CA GLN A 254 -78.37 119.00 -35.20
C GLN A 254 -79.64 119.67 -34.63
N GLU A 255 -79.91 119.50 -33.33
CA GLU A 255 -81.03 120.14 -32.64
C GLU A 255 -80.83 121.66 -32.51
N GLN A 256 -79.59 122.13 -32.30
CA GLN A 256 -79.25 123.56 -32.34
C GLN A 256 -79.48 124.17 -33.73
N LEU A 257 -79.17 123.44 -34.80
CA LEU A 257 -79.44 123.86 -36.18
C LEU A 257 -80.95 124.04 -36.42
N LYS A 258 -81.77 123.14 -35.85
CA LYS A 258 -83.23 123.19 -35.90
C LYS A 258 -83.79 124.44 -35.22
N GLN A 259 -83.24 124.82 -34.06
CA GLN A 259 -83.59 126.05 -33.35
C GLN A 259 -83.20 127.33 -34.12
N LEU A 260 -82.07 127.33 -34.84
CA LEU A 260 -81.68 128.44 -35.72
C LEU A 260 -82.65 128.63 -36.89
N ILE A 261 -83.13 127.53 -37.49
CA ILE A 261 -84.15 127.55 -38.56
C ILE A 261 -85.47 128.13 -38.02
N ASP A 262 -85.92 127.71 -36.82
CA ASP A 262 -87.14 128.23 -36.20
C ASP A 262 -87.05 129.73 -35.85
N SER A 263 -85.85 130.23 -35.50
CA SER A 263 -85.60 131.66 -35.25
C SER A 263 -85.63 132.49 -36.55
N ASN A 264 -85.05 131.96 -37.63
CA ASN A 264 -85.02 132.60 -38.95
C ASN A 264 -86.43 132.70 -39.58
N ASN A 265 -87.29 131.70 -39.35
CA ASN A 265 -88.70 131.71 -39.77
C ASN A 265 -89.53 132.79 -39.02
N LYS A 266 -89.20 133.10 -37.77
CA LYS A 266 -89.83 134.21 -37.02
C LYS A 266 -89.45 135.58 -37.56
N GLU A 267 -88.18 135.78 -37.93
CA GLU A 267 -87.69 137.03 -38.53
C GLU A 267 -88.28 137.29 -39.92
N GLN A 268 -88.56 136.23 -40.69
CA GLN A 268 -89.20 136.30 -42.01
C GLN A 268 -90.68 136.74 -41.93
N ASN A 269 -91.41 136.36 -40.88
CA ASN A 269 -92.79 136.80 -40.64
C ASN A 269 -92.88 138.30 -40.27
N THR A 270 -91.92 138.83 -39.51
CA THR A 270 -91.83 140.26 -39.15
C THR A 270 -91.50 141.15 -40.37
N LEU A 271 -90.83 140.60 -41.39
CA LEU A 271 -90.52 141.31 -42.64
C LEU A 271 -91.76 141.43 -43.55
N LYS A 272 -92.65 140.44 -43.51
CA LYS A 272 -93.88 140.35 -44.33
C LYS A 272 -94.96 141.35 -43.87
N GLU A 273 -95.04 141.62 -42.57
CA GLU A 273 -95.98 142.61 -42.00
C GLU A 273 -95.62 144.06 -42.39
N LYS A 274 -94.33 144.42 -42.49
CA LYS A 274 -93.89 145.76 -42.93
C LYS A 274 -94.08 146.04 -44.43
N THR A 275 -94.18 145.00 -45.28
CA THR A 275 -94.43 145.15 -46.71
C THR A 275 -95.91 145.46 -47.01
N GLN A 276 -96.83 145.01 -46.14
CA GLN A 276 -98.27 145.22 -46.25
C GLN A 276 -98.70 146.68 -45.93
N ASP A 277 -97.96 147.39 -45.08
CA ASP A 277 -98.24 148.79 -44.71
C ASP A 277 -97.85 149.82 -45.80
N LEU A 278 -96.86 149.48 -46.64
CA LEU A 278 -96.33 150.34 -47.70
C LEU A 278 -97.20 150.31 -48.97
N GLU A 279 -97.93 149.22 -49.23
CA GLU A 279 -98.74 149.05 -50.44
C GLU A 279 -100.16 149.65 -50.32
N ASN A 280 -100.66 149.82 -49.08
CA ASN A 280 -101.97 150.41 -48.78
C ASN A 280 -102.01 151.94 -48.86
N THR A 281 -100.85 152.61 -48.82
CA THR A 281 -100.75 154.08 -48.88
C THR A 281 -100.66 154.59 -50.34
N ASN A 282 -100.20 153.76 -51.27
CA ASN A 282 -99.82 154.18 -52.63
C ASN A 282 -100.94 154.05 -53.69
N LYS A 283 -102.06 153.38 -53.39
CA LYS A 283 -103.20 153.19 -54.33
C LYS A 283 -104.40 154.14 -54.09
N LYS A 284 -104.33 155.00 -53.06
CA LYS A 284 -105.46 155.82 -52.59
C LYS A 284 -105.42 157.30 -53.02
N ILE A 285 -104.32 157.79 -53.60
CA ILE A 285 -104.11 159.22 -53.87
C ILE A 285 -104.37 159.62 -55.34
N THR A 286 -104.35 158.71 -56.31
CA THR A 286 -104.23 159.12 -57.75
C THR A 286 -105.49 158.95 -58.61
N SER A 287 -106.61 158.39 -58.12
CA SER A 287 -107.72 157.99 -59.02
C SER A 287 -109.10 158.55 -58.69
N LEU A 288 -109.30 159.30 -57.60
CA LEU A 288 -110.64 159.77 -57.17
C LEU A 288 -110.81 161.30 -57.22
N GLU A 289 -109.99 161.99 -58.02
CA GLU A 289 -110.03 163.45 -58.15
C GLU A 289 -110.93 164.00 -59.26
N LYS A 290 -111.60 163.21 -60.12
CA LYS A 290 -112.17 163.86 -61.32
C LYS A 290 -113.45 163.36 -62.00
N GLN A 291 -114.15 162.33 -61.53
CA GLN A 291 -115.24 161.76 -62.35
C GLN A 291 -116.59 161.49 -61.69
N LEU A 292 -116.84 161.88 -60.44
CA LEU A 292 -118.07 161.45 -59.75
C LEU A 292 -118.81 162.55 -58.98
N GLN A 293 -118.72 163.79 -59.48
CA GLN A 293 -119.57 164.89 -59.01
C GLN A 293 -120.93 164.98 -59.73
N GLU A 294 -121.12 164.45 -60.93
CA GLU A 294 -122.35 164.77 -61.69
C GLU A 294 -123.44 163.68 -61.72
N ILE A 295 -123.18 162.44 -61.25
CA ILE A 295 -124.18 161.36 -61.25
C ILE A 295 -124.45 160.91 -59.81
N LYS A 296 -125.04 161.82 -59.03
CA LYS A 296 -125.35 161.60 -57.60
C LYS A 296 -126.83 161.38 -57.31
N THR A 297 -127.74 161.36 -58.27
CA THR A 297 -129.17 161.57 -57.90
C THR A 297 -130.21 160.76 -58.68
N GLU A 298 -129.94 159.51 -59.02
CA GLU A 298 -130.99 158.52 -59.35
C GLU A 298 -130.44 157.07 -59.25
N ILE A 299 -130.13 156.54 -58.06
CA ILE A 299 -131.05 155.79 -57.18
C ILE A 299 -131.61 154.52 -57.87
N SER A 300 -130.92 153.38 -57.70
CA SER A 300 -131.26 152.32 -56.72
C SER A 300 -132.42 151.39 -57.09
N LYS A 301 -132.24 150.39 -57.99
CA LYS A 301 -133.20 149.27 -57.88
C LYS A 301 -132.81 147.82 -58.17
N LEU A 302 -132.03 147.40 -59.17
CA LEU A 302 -132.15 145.98 -59.57
C LEU A 302 -130.84 145.22 -59.71
N ASN A 303 -130.33 144.88 -58.53
CA ASN A 303 -129.23 144.00 -58.19
C ASN A 303 -129.78 142.71 -57.54
N LYS A 304 -130.31 141.71 -58.28
CA LYS A 304 -130.85 140.51 -57.57
C LYS A 304 -131.02 139.14 -58.25
N GLU A 305 -130.32 138.76 -59.33
CA GLU A 305 -130.57 137.43 -59.93
C GLU A 305 -129.37 136.51 -60.22
N ALA A 306 -128.11 136.92 -59.99
CA ALA A 306 -126.94 136.09 -60.37
C ALA A 306 -126.18 135.40 -59.20
N GLU A 307 -126.57 135.63 -57.93
CA GLU A 307 -125.78 135.26 -56.75
C GLU A 307 -126.08 133.85 -56.17
N ALA A 308 -126.99 133.07 -56.78
CA ALA A 308 -127.46 131.80 -56.22
C ALA A 308 -126.58 130.56 -56.55
N ASP A 309 -125.84 130.57 -57.66
CA ASP A 309 -125.15 129.35 -58.14
C ASP A 309 -123.72 129.16 -57.58
N LEU A 310 -123.08 130.21 -57.03
CA LEU A 310 -121.67 130.15 -56.59
C LEU A 310 -121.48 129.60 -55.15
N ILE A 311 -122.54 129.57 -54.33
CA ILE A 311 -122.49 129.09 -52.93
C ILE A 311 -122.42 127.55 -52.85
N LYS A 312 -122.92 126.82 -53.86
CA LYS A 312 -122.93 125.34 -53.90
C LYS A 312 -121.53 124.71 -54.10
N VAL A 313 -120.64 125.43 -54.78
CA VAL A 313 -119.26 124.95 -55.07
C VAL A 313 -118.34 125.11 -53.85
N LYS A 314 -118.58 126.11 -53.00
CA LYS A 314 -117.77 126.36 -51.79
C LYS A 314 -117.92 125.26 -50.72
N SER A 315 -119.10 124.62 -50.63
CA SER A 315 -119.35 123.52 -49.69
C SER A 315 -118.74 122.17 -50.10
N GLU A 316 -118.39 121.99 -51.38
CA GLU A 316 -117.74 120.76 -51.86
C GLU A 316 -116.22 120.78 -51.63
N ILE A 317 -115.58 121.97 -51.60
CA ILE A 317 -114.14 122.13 -51.36
C ILE A 317 -113.78 121.91 -49.87
N GLU A 318 -114.61 122.39 -48.94
CA GLU A 318 -114.43 122.18 -47.49
C GLU A 318 -114.52 120.68 -47.08
N ASN A 319 -115.30 119.87 -47.79
CA ASN A 319 -115.41 118.42 -47.56
C ASN A 319 -114.19 117.64 -48.10
N ILE A 320 -113.47 118.20 -49.09
CA ILE A 320 -112.27 117.57 -49.65
C ILE A 320 -111.04 117.84 -48.77
N ASP A 321 -110.90 119.04 -48.17
CA ASP A 321 -109.78 119.35 -47.27
C ASP A 321 -109.82 118.53 -45.95
N GLU A 322 -111.00 118.17 -45.45
CA GLU A 322 -111.15 117.29 -44.28
C GLU A 322 -110.73 115.82 -44.62
N GLN A 323 -111.05 115.33 -45.82
CA GLN A 323 -110.62 114.00 -46.30
C GLN A 323 -109.10 113.93 -46.53
N ILE A 324 -108.46 115.03 -46.96
CA ILE A 324 -107.00 115.11 -47.14
C ILE A 324 -106.30 115.00 -45.77
N ARG A 325 -106.79 115.73 -44.76
CA ARG A 325 -106.23 115.71 -43.40
C ARG A 325 -106.34 114.33 -42.72
N GLU A 326 -107.42 113.60 -42.98
CA GLU A 326 -107.61 112.24 -42.45
C GLU A 326 -106.68 111.22 -43.14
N THR A 327 -106.42 111.40 -44.44
CA THR A 327 -105.48 110.57 -45.21
C THR A 327 -104.01 110.83 -44.82
N GLU A 328 -103.63 112.07 -44.50
CA GLU A 328 -102.28 112.41 -44.02
C GLU A 328 -101.97 111.84 -42.62
N ASN A 329 -102.97 111.76 -41.75
CA ASN A 329 -102.83 111.08 -40.46
C ASN A 329 -102.62 109.57 -40.62
N GLN A 330 -103.39 108.92 -41.50
CA GLN A 330 -103.21 107.49 -41.82
C GLN A 330 -101.84 107.19 -42.46
N LEU A 331 -101.32 108.11 -43.27
CA LEU A 331 -99.98 108.01 -43.86
C LEU A 331 -98.89 108.10 -42.79
N THR A 332 -99.08 108.95 -41.77
CA THR A 332 -98.15 109.12 -40.66
C THR A 332 -98.11 107.89 -39.75
N GLU A 333 -99.27 107.30 -39.43
CA GLU A 333 -99.35 106.03 -38.69
C GLU A 333 -98.76 104.85 -39.47
N SER A 334 -98.99 104.79 -40.79
CA SER A 334 -98.38 103.79 -41.66
C SER A 334 -96.86 103.92 -41.68
N ASN A 335 -96.32 105.14 -41.76
CA ASN A 335 -94.88 105.38 -41.71
C ASN A 335 -94.25 105.00 -40.36
N ASN A 336 -94.94 105.24 -39.25
CA ASN A 336 -94.49 104.80 -37.93
C ASN A 336 -94.45 103.26 -37.84
N SER A 337 -95.46 102.59 -38.37
CA SER A 337 -95.51 101.11 -38.43
C SER A 337 -94.40 100.53 -39.31
N ILE A 338 -94.11 101.16 -40.46
CA ILE A 338 -93.01 100.78 -41.36
C ILE A 338 -91.65 100.91 -40.67
N ASN A 339 -91.45 101.97 -39.88
CA ASN A 339 -90.19 102.16 -39.16
C ASN A 339 -90.01 101.15 -38.02
N GLN A 340 -91.08 100.82 -37.28
CA GLN A 340 -91.04 99.75 -36.28
C GLN A 340 -90.73 98.38 -36.88
N LEU A 341 -91.34 98.05 -38.02
CA LEU A 341 -91.05 96.81 -38.75
C LEU A 341 -89.61 96.77 -39.28
N LYS A 342 -89.04 97.91 -39.70
CA LYS A 342 -87.62 97.99 -40.09
C LYS A 342 -86.69 97.68 -38.92
N ASP A 343 -86.96 98.23 -37.75
CA ASP A 343 -86.18 97.97 -36.54
C ASP A 343 -86.28 96.50 -36.10
N GLU A 344 -87.46 95.89 -36.23
CA GLU A 344 -87.64 94.45 -35.98
C GLU A 344 -86.90 93.58 -37.00
N ILE A 345 -86.95 93.93 -38.29
CA ILE A 345 -86.19 93.23 -39.34
C ILE A 345 -84.68 93.31 -39.07
N GLU A 346 -84.20 94.45 -38.60
CA GLU A 346 -82.77 94.64 -38.28
C GLU A 346 -82.35 93.83 -37.05
N LYS A 347 -83.20 93.76 -36.01
CA LYS A 347 -83.00 92.84 -34.88
C LYS A 347 -82.97 91.38 -35.32
N ILE A 348 -83.90 90.95 -36.16
CA ILE A 348 -83.95 89.57 -36.67
C ILE A 348 -82.71 89.24 -37.51
N LYS A 349 -82.23 90.18 -38.36
CA LYS A 349 -80.97 90.00 -39.10
C LYS A 349 -79.77 89.81 -38.18
N LYS A 350 -79.70 90.60 -37.10
CA LYS A 350 -78.63 90.48 -36.12
C LYS A 350 -78.69 89.13 -35.40
N THR A 351 -79.87 88.71 -34.93
CA THR A 351 -80.07 87.40 -34.29
C THR A 351 -79.72 86.25 -35.24
N LYS A 352 -80.06 86.35 -36.53
CA LYS A 352 -79.68 85.35 -37.53
C LYS A 352 -78.17 85.25 -37.68
N ASN A 353 -77.46 86.37 -37.80
CA ASN A 353 -76.00 86.38 -37.92
C ASN A 353 -75.31 85.87 -36.65
N ASP A 354 -75.84 86.20 -35.47
CA ASP A 354 -75.34 85.69 -34.19
C ASP A 354 -75.53 84.17 -34.12
N LYS A 355 -76.68 83.64 -34.57
CA LYS A 355 -76.97 82.21 -34.63
C LYS A 355 -76.12 81.47 -35.68
N ASP A 356 -75.83 82.08 -36.83
CA ASP A 356 -74.92 81.51 -37.83
C ASP A 356 -73.49 81.43 -37.28
N SER A 357 -73.06 82.43 -36.51
CA SER A 357 -71.75 82.42 -35.84
C SER A 357 -71.68 81.35 -34.74
N GLU A 358 -72.74 81.20 -33.95
CA GLU A 358 -72.86 80.15 -32.93
C GLU A 358 -72.82 78.75 -33.57
N ASN A 359 -73.51 78.53 -34.69
CA ASN A 359 -73.46 77.27 -35.44
C ASN A 359 -72.07 76.97 -36.00
N GLN A 360 -71.35 77.97 -36.50
CA GLN A 360 -69.97 77.77 -36.97
C GLN A 360 -69.02 77.36 -35.83
N GLU A 361 -69.22 77.91 -34.64
CA GLU A 361 -68.40 77.56 -33.48
C GLU A 361 -68.73 76.15 -32.96
N LEU A 362 -70.01 75.80 -32.91
CA LEU A 362 -70.47 74.44 -32.62
C LEU A 362 -69.93 73.42 -33.63
N ASP A 363 -69.88 73.74 -34.93
CA ASP A 363 -69.35 72.84 -35.95
C ASP A 363 -67.83 72.62 -35.79
N LYS A 364 -67.09 73.66 -35.40
CA LYS A 364 -65.66 73.51 -35.04
C LYS A 364 -65.48 72.64 -33.79
N GLU A 365 -66.32 72.82 -32.78
CA GLU A 365 -66.26 72.05 -31.55
C GLU A 365 -66.61 70.57 -31.78
N LEU A 366 -67.63 70.32 -32.61
CA LEU A 366 -68.00 68.98 -33.06
C LEU A 366 -66.86 68.30 -33.82
N ARG A 367 -66.21 69.01 -34.76
CA ARG A 367 -65.04 68.47 -35.49
C ARG A 367 -63.87 68.13 -34.58
N LYS A 368 -63.60 68.97 -33.56
CA LYS A 368 -62.59 68.66 -32.53
C LYS A 368 -62.95 67.39 -31.75
N LYS A 369 -64.22 67.26 -31.33
CA LYS A 369 -64.69 66.07 -30.60
C LYS A 369 -64.65 64.81 -31.44
N VAL A 370 -65.01 64.88 -32.72
CA VAL A 370 -64.88 63.75 -33.67
C VAL A 370 -63.42 63.31 -33.79
N SER A 371 -62.49 64.26 -33.96
CA SER A 371 -61.06 63.94 -34.04
C SER A 371 -60.51 63.33 -32.74
N GLU A 372 -60.99 63.80 -31.58
CA GLU A 372 -60.64 63.24 -30.26
C GLU A 372 -61.14 61.79 -30.12
N VAL A 373 -62.38 61.51 -30.57
CA VAL A 373 -62.97 60.15 -30.58
C VAL A 373 -62.20 59.22 -31.51
N GLU A 374 -61.80 59.67 -32.70
CA GLU A 374 -60.98 58.87 -33.62
C GLU A 374 -59.61 58.50 -33.00
N LYS A 375 -59.03 59.43 -32.26
CA LYS A 375 -57.75 59.22 -31.57
C LYS A 375 -57.89 58.18 -30.45
N LEU A 376 -58.95 58.31 -29.63
CA LEU A 376 -59.27 57.35 -28.57
C LEU A 376 -59.59 55.95 -29.11
N LEU A 377 -60.27 55.85 -30.26
CA LEU A 377 -60.52 54.56 -30.93
C LEU A 377 -59.21 53.87 -31.33
N LYS A 378 -58.26 54.65 -31.85
CA LYS A 378 -56.94 54.15 -32.25
C LYS A 378 -56.12 53.69 -31.05
N GLU A 379 -56.10 54.48 -29.97
CA GLU A 379 -55.46 54.10 -28.70
C GLU A 379 -56.10 52.84 -28.11
N ASN A 380 -57.43 52.72 -28.16
CA ASN A 380 -58.14 51.55 -27.65
C ASN A 380 -57.80 50.28 -28.45
N GLN A 381 -57.65 50.37 -29.78
CA GLN A 381 -57.14 49.26 -30.60
C GLN A 381 -55.71 48.86 -30.24
N GLU A 382 -54.82 49.83 -30.00
CA GLU A 382 -53.44 49.55 -29.57
C GLU A 382 -53.41 48.86 -28.19
N TYR A 383 -54.25 49.28 -27.24
CA TYR A 383 -54.39 48.61 -25.96
C TYR A 383 -54.93 47.19 -26.08
N LEU A 384 -55.86 46.94 -27.01
CA LEU A 384 -56.44 45.62 -27.25
C LEU A 384 -55.39 44.63 -27.78
N GLU A 385 -54.57 45.06 -28.73
CA GLU A 385 -53.46 44.26 -29.25
C GLU A 385 -52.37 44.03 -28.19
N LYS A 386 -52.09 45.04 -27.36
CA LYS A 386 -51.17 44.89 -26.23
C LYS A 386 -51.70 43.90 -25.19
N ASN A 387 -53.00 43.90 -24.90
CA ASN A 387 -53.62 42.94 -23.99
C ASN A 387 -53.58 41.50 -24.53
N LYS A 388 -53.80 41.29 -25.83
CA LYS A 388 -53.61 39.97 -26.45
C LYS A 388 -52.17 39.48 -26.30
N SER A 389 -51.20 40.34 -26.61
CA SER A 389 -49.77 40.05 -26.45
C SER A 389 -49.40 39.68 -25.01
N LEU A 390 -49.89 40.46 -24.04
CA LEU A 390 -49.67 40.17 -22.61
C LEU A 390 -50.35 38.87 -22.17
N THR A 391 -51.54 38.57 -22.69
CA THR A 391 -52.25 37.32 -22.39
C THR A 391 -51.46 36.12 -22.89
N SER A 392 -50.98 36.13 -24.14
CA SER A 392 -50.14 35.05 -24.67
C SER A 392 -48.84 34.88 -23.86
N LYS A 393 -48.25 35.98 -23.41
CA LYS A 393 -47.03 35.97 -22.61
C LYS A 393 -47.25 35.42 -21.20
N LYS A 394 -48.43 35.70 -20.62
CA LYS A 394 -48.86 35.10 -19.36
C LYS A 394 -48.98 33.58 -19.50
N THR A 395 -49.65 33.08 -20.55
CA THR A 395 -49.81 31.63 -20.78
C THR A 395 -48.45 30.94 -20.97
N GLU A 396 -47.52 31.57 -21.70
CA GLU A 396 -46.18 31.03 -21.92
C GLU A 396 -45.35 30.98 -20.62
N LEU A 397 -45.55 31.94 -19.71
CA LEU A 397 -44.91 31.95 -18.39
C LEU A 397 -45.52 30.91 -17.45
N GLU A 398 -46.84 30.71 -17.48
CA GLU A 398 -47.53 29.67 -16.70
C GLU A 398 -47.04 28.27 -17.09
N GLN A 399 -46.88 27.99 -18.38
CA GLN A 399 -46.31 26.71 -18.85
C GLN A 399 -44.86 26.52 -18.40
N LYS A 400 -44.03 27.57 -18.46
CA LYS A 400 -42.64 27.49 -17.96
C LYS A 400 -42.57 27.27 -16.46
N LEU A 401 -43.49 27.86 -15.69
CA LEU A 401 -43.56 27.65 -14.25
C LEU A 401 -43.89 26.19 -13.93
N GLU A 402 -44.87 25.61 -14.61
CA GLU A 402 -45.28 24.21 -14.44
C GLU A 402 -44.14 23.23 -14.80
N GLU A 403 -43.35 23.55 -15.83
CA GLU A 403 -42.18 22.74 -16.19
C GLU A 403 -41.04 22.85 -15.16
N VAL A 404 -40.82 24.04 -14.60
CA VAL A 404 -39.85 24.24 -13.50
C VAL A 404 -40.30 23.49 -12.24
N GLU A 405 -41.59 23.50 -11.89
CA GLU A 405 -42.13 22.76 -10.75
C GLU A 405 -41.90 21.25 -10.90
N LYS A 406 -42.13 20.68 -12.09
CA LYS A 406 -41.83 19.26 -12.36
C LYS A 406 -40.35 18.94 -12.26
N GLN A 407 -39.47 19.79 -12.78
CA GLN A 407 -38.03 19.59 -12.64
C GLN A 407 -37.59 19.64 -11.17
N ASN A 408 -38.19 20.54 -10.39
CA ASN A 408 -37.86 20.69 -8.98
C ASN A 408 -38.28 19.44 -8.17
N GLN A 409 -39.47 18.89 -8.44
CA GLN A 409 -39.91 17.63 -7.82
C GLN A 409 -39.00 16.44 -8.15
N LEU A 410 -38.52 16.33 -9.40
CA LEU A 410 -37.56 15.30 -9.80
C LEU A 410 -36.23 15.45 -9.05
N LYS A 411 -35.69 16.67 -8.96
CA LYS A 411 -34.46 16.95 -8.21
C LYS A 411 -34.61 16.64 -6.73
N GLU A 412 -35.77 16.91 -6.14
CA GLU A 412 -36.06 16.63 -4.74
C GLU A 412 -36.12 15.11 -4.44
N GLN A 413 -36.60 14.31 -5.40
CA GLN A 413 -36.52 12.84 -5.32
C GLN A 413 -35.09 12.31 -5.49
N GLU A 414 -34.30 12.88 -6.42
CA GLU A 414 -32.87 12.55 -6.54
C GLU A 414 -32.12 12.85 -5.24
N LEU A 415 -32.39 14.00 -4.62
CA LEU A 415 -31.72 14.44 -3.39
C LEU A 415 -32.00 13.47 -2.23
N LYS A 416 -33.25 13.03 -2.06
CA LYS A 416 -33.61 11.98 -1.08
C LYS A 416 -32.91 10.65 -1.34
N THR A 417 -32.75 10.29 -2.61
CA THR A 417 -32.06 9.05 -3.01
C THR A 417 -30.57 9.13 -2.68
N LEU A 418 -29.95 10.28 -2.97
CA LEU A 418 -28.55 10.55 -2.68
C LEU A 418 -28.26 10.59 -1.17
N GLU A 419 -29.15 11.20 -0.37
CA GLU A 419 -29.07 11.21 1.10
C GLU A 419 -29.11 9.78 1.66
N SER A 420 -29.99 8.91 1.15
CA SER A 420 -30.05 7.51 1.55
C SER A 420 -28.77 6.74 1.21
N GLN A 421 -28.19 6.99 0.03
CA GLN A 421 -26.91 6.39 -0.36
C GLN A 421 -25.77 6.88 0.52
N TYR A 422 -25.71 8.18 0.81
CA TYR A 422 -24.72 8.76 1.72
C TYR A 422 -24.80 8.14 3.11
N GLU A 423 -26.01 7.95 3.64
CA GLU A 423 -26.21 7.34 4.96
C GLU A 423 -25.69 5.89 5.01
N LYS A 424 -25.92 5.11 3.94
CA LYS A 424 -25.38 3.74 3.82
C LYS A 424 -23.86 3.74 3.75
N LEU A 425 -23.28 4.64 2.96
CA LEU A 425 -21.83 4.76 2.80
C LEU A 425 -21.16 5.18 4.11
N SER A 426 -21.77 6.10 4.86
CA SER A 426 -21.29 6.54 6.17
C SER A 426 -21.28 5.42 7.21
N LYS A 427 -22.34 4.59 7.22
CA LYS A 427 -22.40 3.38 8.08
C LYS A 427 -21.30 2.38 7.73
N GLU A 428 -21.08 2.12 6.44
CA GLU A 428 -20.01 1.21 6.00
C GLU A 428 -18.62 1.76 6.31
N HIS A 429 -18.39 3.06 6.12
CA HIS A 429 -17.14 3.71 6.52
C HIS A 429 -16.85 3.52 8.01
N THR A 430 -17.86 3.70 8.86
CA THR A 430 -17.75 3.50 10.31
C THR A 430 -17.40 2.04 10.65
N ARG A 431 -18.04 1.07 9.97
CA ARG A 431 -17.76 -0.37 10.13
C ARG A 431 -16.31 -0.71 9.76
N LEU A 432 -15.84 -0.21 8.62
CA LEU A 432 -14.46 -0.42 8.15
C LEU A 432 -13.43 0.23 9.09
N LEU A 433 -13.75 1.40 9.66
CA LEU A 433 -12.90 2.05 10.65
C LEU A 433 -12.74 1.20 11.91
N ALA A 434 -13.83 0.62 12.41
CA ALA A 434 -13.80 -0.30 13.55
C ALA A 434 -13.00 -1.58 13.25
N LEU A 435 -13.16 -2.16 12.05
CA LEU A 435 -12.41 -3.33 11.62
C LEU A 435 -10.90 -3.03 11.56
N ARG A 436 -10.52 -1.87 11.03
CA ARG A 436 -9.12 -1.42 11.00
C ARG A 436 -8.52 -1.31 12.41
N ILE A 437 -9.29 -0.82 13.39
CA ILE A 437 -8.83 -0.73 14.78
C ILE A 437 -8.55 -2.13 15.34
N LEU A 438 -9.46 -3.09 15.12
CA LEU A 438 -9.31 -4.48 15.55
C LEU A 438 -8.08 -5.15 14.92
N GLN A 439 -7.90 -5.00 13.60
CA GLN A 439 -6.74 -5.56 12.91
C GLN A 439 -5.43 -4.95 13.40
N ASN A 440 -5.40 -3.64 13.67
CA ASN A 440 -4.22 -3.00 14.24
C ASN A 440 -3.89 -3.52 15.65
N SER A 441 -4.89 -3.80 16.48
CA SER A 441 -4.65 -4.43 17.79
C SER A 441 -4.09 -5.85 17.64
N GLU A 442 -4.62 -6.65 16.71
CA GLU A 442 -4.12 -8.00 16.43
C GLU A 442 -2.67 -7.98 15.91
N ILE A 443 -2.34 -7.04 15.02
CA ILE A 443 -0.96 -6.80 14.57
C ILE A 443 -0.05 -6.46 15.76
N SER A 444 -0.52 -5.64 16.70
CA SER A 444 0.26 -5.28 17.89
C SER A 444 0.51 -6.49 18.79
N GLU A 445 -0.48 -7.35 19.00
CA GLU A 445 -0.34 -8.60 19.77
C GLU A 445 0.64 -9.57 19.10
N LEU A 446 0.49 -9.80 17.80
CA LEU A 446 1.41 -10.66 17.03
C LEU A 446 2.84 -10.10 17.04
N THR A 447 3.01 -8.77 16.97
CA THR A 447 4.32 -8.13 17.06
C THR A 447 4.98 -8.37 18.43
N ASN A 448 4.19 -8.28 19.50
CA ASN A 448 4.67 -8.59 20.84
C ASN A 448 5.05 -10.07 20.95
N GLU A 449 4.24 -10.98 20.42
CA GLU A 449 4.52 -12.42 20.43
C GLU A 449 5.81 -12.76 19.65
N ILE A 450 6.02 -12.15 18.48
CA ILE A 450 7.26 -12.26 17.71
C ILE A 450 8.45 -11.78 18.53
N THR A 451 8.30 -10.67 19.25
CA THR A 451 9.37 -10.10 20.10
C THR A 451 9.72 -11.06 21.24
N SER A 452 8.73 -11.62 21.93
CA SER A 452 8.93 -12.65 22.95
C SER A 452 9.60 -13.90 22.38
N LYS A 453 9.16 -14.40 21.21
CA LYS A 453 9.77 -15.55 20.53
C LYS A 453 11.22 -15.27 20.11
N LYS A 454 11.54 -14.05 19.64
CA LYS A 454 12.93 -13.64 19.34
C LYS A 454 13.83 -13.69 20.58
N ILE A 455 13.32 -13.26 21.73
CA ILE A 455 14.07 -13.35 23.00
C ILE A 455 14.33 -14.82 23.36
N ILE A 456 13.33 -15.69 23.21
CA ILE A 456 13.48 -17.13 23.45
C ILE A 456 14.53 -17.73 22.51
N VAL A 457 14.47 -17.42 21.21
CA VAL A 457 15.46 -17.89 20.22
C VAL A 457 16.88 -17.44 20.60
N LYS A 458 17.06 -16.17 20.95
CA LYS A 458 18.37 -15.64 21.39
C LYS A 458 18.90 -16.37 22.63
N ASN A 459 18.03 -16.69 23.58
CA ASN A 459 18.40 -17.46 24.77
C ASN A 459 18.80 -18.91 24.41
N LEU A 460 18.06 -19.56 23.51
CA LEU A 460 18.38 -20.90 23.02
C LEU A 460 19.69 -20.94 22.23
N GLU A 461 19.98 -19.93 21.41
CA GLU A 461 21.25 -19.78 20.70
C GLU A 461 22.41 -19.64 21.70
N THR A 462 22.24 -18.81 22.73
CA THR A 462 23.24 -18.64 23.79
C THR A 462 23.48 -19.96 24.55
N TYR A 463 22.41 -20.68 24.88
CA TYR A 463 22.50 -22.01 25.51
C TYR A 463 23.20 -23.03 24.60
N THR A 464 22.86 -23.04 23.31
CA THR A 464 23.48 -23.94 22.31
C THR A 464 24.97 -23.66 22.17
N GLN A 465 25.37 -22.38 22.16
CA GLN A 465 26.77 -21.97 22.11
C GLN A 465 27.53 -22.47 23.35
N SER A 466 26.94 -22.37 24.54
CA SER A 466 27.52 -22.89 25.78
C SER A 466 27.68 -24.42 25.75
N GLN A 467 26.66 -25.15 25.29
CA GLN A 467 26.73 -26.60 25.12
C GLN A 467 27.81 -27.02 24.10
N LYS A 468 27.97 -26.26 23.02
CA LYS A 468 29.02 -26.50 22.01
C LYS A 468 30.42 -26.34 22.61
N GLN A 469 30.64 -25.32 23.43
CA GLN A 469 31.90 -25.11 24.15
C GLN A 469 32.20 -26.25 25.11
N GLN A 470 31.21 -26.69 25.90
CA GLN A 470 31.35 -27.85 26.79
C GLN A 470 31.71 -29.12 26.02
N LEU A 471 31.12 -29.33 24.84
CA LEU A 471 31.40 -30.48 23.99
C LEU A 471 32.81 -30.43 23.38
N GLU A 472 33.30 -29.24 23.03
CA GLU A 472 34.69 -29.04 22.59
C GLU A 472 35.70 -29.32 23.70
N GLU A 473 35.43 -28.89 24.93
CA GLU A 473 36.25 -29.21 26.12
C GLU A 473 36.27 -30.71 26.39
N LEU A 474 35.11 -31.36 26.42
CA LEU A 474 35.00 -32.80 26.62
C LEU A 474 35.73 -33.59 25.52
N ASN A 475 35.69 -33.11 24.27
CA ASN A 475 36.42 -33.71 23.17
C ASN A 475 37.95 -33.55 23.30
N LYS A 476 38.42 -32.42 23.86
CA LYS A 476 39.85 -32.25 24.21
C LYS A 476 40.26 -33.23 25.30
N GLU A 477 39.44 -33.37 26.35
CA GLU A 477 39.68 -34.36 27.42
C GLU A 477 39.72 -35.78 26.86
N TYR A 478 38.74 -36.15 26.02
CA TYR A 478 38.70 -37.45 25.36
C TYR A 478 39.97 -37.73 24.55
N LYS A 479 40.44 -36.77 23.74
CA LYS A 479 41.68 -36.91 22.97
C LYS A 479 42.89 -37.10 23.88
N SER A 480 42.97 -36.37 25.00
CA SER A 480 44.04 -36.51 25.98
C SER A 480 44.03 -37.90 26.63
N ILE A 481 42.86 -38.36 27.09
CA ILE A 481 42.70 -39.70 27.67
C ILE A 481 43.06 -40.79 26.65
N LYS A 482 42.65 -40.64 25.39
CA LYS A 482 43.00 -41.58 24.31
C LYS A 482 44.52 -41.66 24.10
N GLN A 483 45.21 -40.52 24.06
CA GLN A 483 46.67 -40.49 23.96
C GLN A 483 47.36 -41.15 25.17
N GLN A 484 46.85 -40.91 26.38
CA GLN A 484 47.36 -41.57 27.58
C GLN A 484 47.15 -43.09 27.55
N LEU A 485 46.00 -43.55 27.05
CA LEU A 485 45.72 -44.97 26.86
C LEU A 485 46.67 -45.61 25.84
N GLU A 486 46.88 -44.96 24.70
CA GLU A 486 47.83 -45.42 23.68
C GLU A 486 49.27 -45.49 24.23
N ALA A 487 49.68 -44.51 25.05
CA ALA A 487 50.97 -44.54 25.72
C ALA A 487 51.09 -45.71 26.72
N LYS A 488 50.06 -45.96 27.52
CA LYS A 488 50.01 -47.09 28.46
C LYS A 488 49.97 -48.45 27.75
N GLN A 489 49.31 -48.54 26.61
CA GLN A 489 49.31 -49.73 25.76
C GLN A 489 50.72 -50.07 25.28
N LYS A 490 51.47 -49.06 24.79
CA LYS A 490 52.88 -49.23 24.38
C LYS A 490 53.78 -49.64 25.54
N GLU A 491 53.58 -49.05 26.71
CA GLU A 491 54.31 -49.42 27.93
C GLU A 491 54.05 -50.88 28.32
N LEU A 492 52.79 -51.34 28.20
CA LEU A 492 52.42 -52.73 28.45
C LEU A 492 53.05 -53.70 27.42
N GLU A 493 53.04 -53.36 26.14
CA GLU A 493 53.69 -54.15 25.08
C GLU A 493 55.20 -54.26 25.32
N GLN A 494 55.85 -53.18 25.73
CA GLN A 494 57.27 -53.18 26.12
C GLN A 494 57.51 -54.07 27.34
N LYS A 495 56.66 -53.98 28.38
CA LYS A 495 56.78 -54.85 29.55
C LYS A 495 56.55 -56.33 29.22
N ASN A 496 55.67 -56.64 28.29
CA ASN A 496 55.43 -58.01 27.82
C ASN A 496 56.61 -58.55 27.00
N SER A 497 57.27 -57.73 26.19
CA SER A 497 58.47 -58.14 25.45
C SER A 497 59.67 -58.34 26.38
N GLU A 498 59.84 -57.47 27.39
CA GLU A 498 60.80 -57.66 28.49
C GLU A 498 60.54 -58.97 29.22
N LEU A 499 59.29 -59.26 29.61
CA LEU A 499 58.90 -60.51 30.28
C LEU A 499 59.18 -61.74 29.41
N SER A 500 58.88 -61.67 28.10
CA SER A 500 59.16 -62.75 27.15
C SER A 500 60.65 -63.02 27.03
N THR A 501 61.47 -61.96 27.02
CA THR A 501 62.94 -62.07 27.01
C THR A 501 63.47 -62.68 28.30
N ILE A 502 62.91 -62.30 29.46
CA ILE A 502 63.25 -62.90 30.75
C ILE A 502 62.87 -64.38 30.78
N ASN A 503 61.70 -64.75 30.26
CA ASN A 503 61.28 -66.16 30.18
C ASN A 503 62.16 -66.98 29.23
N ALA A 504 62.61 -66.40 28.12
CA ALA A 504 63.58 -67.03 27.24
C ALA A 504 64.92 -67.26 27.96
N LYS A 505 65.45 -66.24 28.66
CA LYS A 505 66.66 -66.36 29.48
C LYS A 505 66.51 -67.40 30.59
N LYS A 506 65.34 -67.45 31.24
CA LYS A 506 65.03 -68.47 32.25
C LYS A 506 65.08 -69.87 31.64
N SER A 507 64.45 -70.07 30.48
CA SER A 507 64.46 -71.37 29.78
C SER A 507 65.88 -71.77 29.36
N GLU A 508 66.68 -70.81 28.89
CA GLU A 508 68.09 -71.02 28.56
C GLU A 508 68.92 -71.40 29.78
N LEU A 509 68.73 -70.72 30.92
CA LEU A 509 69.38 -71.06 32.19
C LEU A 509 68.95 -72.44 32.71
N GLU A 510 67.67 -72.80 32.58
CA GLU A 510 67.17 -74.13 32.93
C GLU A 510 67.80 -75.23 32.05
N ASN A 511 67.95 -74.97 30.75
CA ASN A 511 68.65 -75.86 29.83
C ASN A 511 70.14 -75.98 30.17
N ASN A 512 70.81 -74.86 30.46
CA ASN A 512 72.21 -74.85 30.89
C ASN A 512 72.41 -75.59 32.22
N LEU A 513 71.49 -75.43 33.18
CA LEU A 513 71.50 -76.17 34.43
C LEU A 513 71.33 -77.68 34.21
N SER A 514 70.44 -78.07 33.28
CA SER A 514 70.27 -79.47 32.90
C SER A 514 71.55 -80.03 32.26
N ALA A 515 72.16 -79.29 31.34
CA ALA A 515 73.42 -79.67 30.69
C ALA A 515 74.56 -79.82 31.71
N LEU A 516 74.72 -78.85 32.63
CA LEU A 516 75.69 -78.94 33.73
C LEU A 516 75.42 -80.11 34.67
N LYS A 517 74.15 -80.46 34.89
CA LYS A 517 73.79 -81.61 35.72
C LYS A 517 74.14 -82.94 35.04
N ASP A 518 73.93 -83.02 33.73
CA ASP A 518 74.35 -84.16 32.91
C ASP A 518 75.88 -84.25 32.79
N GLU A 519 76.57 -83.12 32.66
CA GLU A 519 78.02 -83.03 32.68
C GLU A 519 78.59 -83.44 34.04
N ASN A 520 78.01 -82.96 35.14
CA ASN A 520 78.40 -83.38 36.48
C ASN A 520 78.14 -84.88 36.71
N LYS A 521 77.07 -85.44 36.13
CA LYS A 521 76.82 -86.89 36.15
C LYS A 521 77.90 -87.65 35.38
N LYS A 522 78.31 -87.16 34.20
CA LYS A 522 79.42 -87.73 33.42
C LYS A 522 80.74 -87.63 34.18
N LEU A 523 81.04 -86.48 34.80
CA LEU A 523 82.23 -86.27 35.63
C LEU A 523 82.23 -87.20 36.85
N LEU A 524 81.09 -87.44 37.49
CA LEU A 524 80.96 -88.42 38.58
C LEU A 524 81.17 -89.87 38.08
N GLU A 525 80.79 -90.16 36.85
CA GLU A 525 81.00 -91.45 36.18
C GLU A 525 82.47 -91.63 35.77
N GLU A 526 83.13 -90.55 35.34
CA GLU A 526 84.57 -90.46 35.15
C GLU A 526 85.32 -90.56 36.47
N GLU A 527 84.86 -89.92 37.56
CA GLU A 527 85.43 -90.06 38.90
C GLU A 527 85.33 -91.51 39.38
N LYS A 528 84.21 -92.20 39.13
CA LYS A 528 84.08 -93.64 39.39
C LYS A 528 85.02 -94.48 38.53
N LYS A 529 85.17 -94.15 37.24
CA LYS A 529 86.15 -94.80 36.35
C LYS A 529 87.57 -94.58 36.87
N LEU A 530 87.97 -93.35 37.12
CA LEU A 530 89.25 -92.97 37.70
C LEU A 530 89.47 -93.59 39.07
N SER A 531 88.45 -93.72 39.93
CA SER A 531 88.53 -94.42 41.22
C SER A 531 88.76 -95.92 41.02
N SER A 532 88.11 -96.54 40.03
CA SER A 532 88.37 -97.93 39.64
C SER A 532 89.76 -98.10 39.00
N GLU A 533 90.25 -97.07 38.32
CA GLU A 533 91.56 -97.02 37.69
C GLU A 533 92.67 -96.78 38.72
N ILE A 534 92.42 -95.93 39.73
CA ILE A 534 93.24 -95.76 40.93
C ILE A 534 93.27 -97.06 41.71
N LYS A 535 92.16 -97.81 41.83
CA LYS A 535 92.15 -99.13 42.45
C LYS A 535 93.02 -100.12 41.66
N LYS A 536 92.89 -100.16 40.33
CA LYS A 536 93.76 -100.96 39.44
C LYS A 536 95.23 -100.51 39.47
N ILE A 537 95.49 -99.21 39.61
CA ILE A 537 96.84 -98.64 39.75
C ILE A 537 97.39 -98.97 41.13
N LYS A 538 96.59 -98.96 42.20
CA LYS A 538 96.97 -99.36 43.55
C LYS A 538 97.32 -100.85 43.61
N ASP A 539 96.53 -101.68 42.92
CA ASP A 539 96.81 -103.11 42.74
C ASP A 539 98.08 -103.32 41.89
N LYS A 540 98.30 -102.49 40.85
CA LYS A 540 99.55 -102.46 40.06
C LYS A 540 100.76 -101.88 40.81
N ILE A 541 100.58 -100.92 41.72
CA ILE A 541 101.65 -100.35 42.57
C ILE A 541 102.07 -101.40 43.59
N SER A 542 101.13 -102.20 44.10
CA SER A 542 101.45 -103.34 44.97
C SER A 542 102.25 -104.43 44.24
N SER A 543 102.07 -104.62 42.93
CA SER A 543 102.87 -105.55 42.13
C SER A 543 104.16 -104.94 41.54
N LYS A 544 104.24 -103.61 41.36
CA LYS A 544 105.46 -102.91 40.88
C LYS A 544 106.43 -102.50 41.98
N LYS A 545 106.00 -102.47 43.25
CA LYS A 545 106.87 -102.30 44.42
C LYS A 545 107.91 -103.43 44.54
N ASP A 546 107.61 -104.60 43.99
CA ASP A 546 108.51 -105.76 43.95
C ASP A 546 109.41 -105.80 42.68
N GLU A 547 109.16 -104.95 41.68
CA GLU A 547 109.95 -104.84 40.42
C GLU A 547 110.85 -103.58 40.35
N LEU A 548 110.61 -102.55 41.16
CA LEU A 548 111.32 -101.25 41.11
C LEU A 548 112.74 -101.26 41.72
N ILE A 549 113.32 -102.44 41.93
CA ILE A 549 114.74 -102.61 42.29
C ILE A 549 115.64 -102.74 41.04
N LYS A 550 115.11 -102.78 39.80
CA LYS A 550 115.95 -103.14 38.63
C LYS A 550 116.12 -102.19 37.43
N ASP A 551 115.29 -101.20 37.13
CA ASP A 551 115.37 -100.51 35.82
C ASP A 551 115.39 -98.96 35.86
N ASP A 552 116.57 -98.39 36.12
CA ASP A 552 116.88 -96.94 36.24
C ASP A 552 117.30 -96.25 34.91
N ASP A 553 117.41 -96.94 33.77
CA ASP A 553 118.20 -96.42 32.63
C ASP A 553 117.48 -95.88 31.38
N ASN A 554 116.14 -95.97 31.24
CA ASN A 554 115.49 -95.66 29.95
C ASN A 554 114.91 -94.23 29.79
N LEU A 555 115.21 -93.31 30.71
CA LEU A 555 114.66 -91.95 30.77
C LEU A 555 115.19 -90.94 29.71
N LYS A 556 115.77 -91.37 28.58
CA LYS A 556 116.45 -90.48 27.62
C LYS A 556 115.79 -90.27 26.24
N LYS A 557 114.64 -90.87 25.91
CA LYS A 557 114.13 -90.91 24.51
C LYS A 557 112.84 -90.10 24.20
N TYR A 558 112.35 -89.24 25.08
CA TYR A 558 111.10 -88.47 24.90
C TYR A 558 111.18 -87.14 24.13
N LYS A 559 112.23 -86.84 23.35
CA LYS A 559 112.38 -85.49 22.74
C LYS A 559 111.80 -85.33 21.32
N THR A 560 111.23 -86.38 20.70
CA THR A 560 110.92 -86.40 19.26
C THR A 560 109.43 -86.33 18.88
N VAL A 561 108.56 -85.87 19.79
CA VAL A 561 107.10 -85.82 19.59
C VAL A 561 106.62 -84.76 18.57
N ILE A 562 107.28 -83.62 18.39
CA ILE A 562 106.47 -82.39 18.23
C ILE A 562 106.17 -81.97 16.77
N ASP A 563 106.81 -82.53 15.74
CA ASP A 563 106.79 -81.91 14.39
C ASP A 563 105.74 -82.41 13.37
N SER A 564 104.91 -83.42 13.66
CA SER A 564 104.08 -84.09 12.62
C SER A 564 102.58 -83.70 12.55
N LEU A 565 102.09 -82.82 13.42
CA LEU A 565 100.67 -82.50 13.55
C LEU A 565 100.14 -81.37 12.63
N ASN A 566 100.97 -80.78 11.76
CA ASN A 566 100.62 -79.60 10.97
C ASN A 566 99.95 -79.86 9.59
N GLN A 567 99.55 -81.08 9.23
CA GLN A 567 99.28 -81.40 7.82
C GLN A 567 97.83 -81.23 7.30
N THR A 568 96.72 -81.40 8.04
CA THR A 568 95.44 -81.55 7.32
C THR A 568 94.23 -81.46 8.27
N ILE A 569 93.45 -80.39 8.49
CA ILE A 569 93.18 -79.06 7.92
C ILE A 569 92.54 -79.01 6.52
N GLU A 570 92.75 -79.98 5.64
CA GLU A 570 92.29 -79.87 4.23
C GLU A 570 90.92 -80.52 3.91
N GLU A 571 90.22 -81.14 4.88
CA GLU A 571 88.99 -81.91 4.61
C GLU A 571 87.66 -81.11 4.77
N SER A 572 87.69 -79.86 5.22
CA SER A 572 86.47 -79.05 5.46
C SER A 572 85.89 -78.32 4.22
N LYS A 573 86.44 -78.55 3.01
CA LYS A 573 86.05 -77.83 1.77
C LYS A 573 84.78 -78.35 1.05
N GLN A 574 84.22 -79.50 1.43
CA GLN A 574 83.14 -80.15 0.65
C GLN A 574 81.70 -79.67 0.96
N THR A 575 81.47 -78.92 2.05
CA THR A 575 80.10 -78.52 2.49
C THR A 575 79.59 -77.25 1.78
N ASN A 576 80.46 -76.48 1.11
CA ASN A 576 80.13 -75.17 0.55
C ASN A 576 79.40 -75.20 -0.81
N SER A 577 79.33 -76.37 -1.48
CA SER A 577 78.77 -76.51 -2.84
C SER A 577 77.23 -76.56 -2.88
N ASN A 578 76.55 -76.83 -1.76
CA ASN A 578 75.08 -76.95 -1.73
C ASN A 578 74.34 -75.63 -1.44
N LEU A 579 75.05 -74.54 -1.12
CA LEU A 579 74.46 -73.22 -0.84
C LEU A 579 74.29 -72.35 -2.11
N GLU A 580 75.04 -72.58 -3.18
CA GLU A 580 74.96 -71.79 -4.42
C GLU A 580 73.63 -71.98 -5.18
N LYS A 581 72.99 -73.16 -5.12
CA LYS A 581 71.73 -73.42 -5.84
C LYS A 581 70.47 -72.78 -5.23
N ALA A 582 70.50 -72.42 -3.95
CA ALA A 582 69.36 -71.79 -3.27
C ALA A 582 69.30 -70.25 -3.48
N ASN A 583 70.39 -69.64 -3.95
CA ASN A 583 70.48 -68.18 -4.12
C ASN A 583 69.91 -67.69 -5.46
N SER A 584 70.01 -68.48 -6.53
CA SER A 584 69.52 -68.10 -7.87
C SER A 584 67.99 -68.02 -7.98
N GLN A 585 67.23 -68.63 -7.07
CA GLN A 585 65.76 -68.52 -7.02
C GLN A 585 65.25 -67.28 -6.27
N LYS A 586 66.11 -66.62 -5.49
CA LYS A 586 65.75 -65.38 -4.76
C LYS A 586 65.92 -64.13 -5.62
N GLU A 587 66.85 -64.13 -6.58
CA GLU A 587 67.05 -62.99 -7.52
C GLU A 587 65.83 -62.76 -8.42
N THR A 588 65.18 -63.81 -8.93
CA THR A 588 64.04 -63.66 -9.86
C THR A 588 62.77 -63.10 -9.21
N ILE A 589 62.62 -63.25 -7.89
CA ILE A 589 61.48 -62.70 -7.12
C ILE A 589 61.74 -61.22 -6.76
N ILE A 590 63.01 -60.84 -6.59
CA ILE A 590 63.41 -59.45 -6.31
C ILE A 590 63.19 -58.57 -7.55
N ASP A 591 63.46 -59.07 -8.76
CA ASP A 591 63.27 -58.31 -10.01
C ASP A 591 61.78 -58.00 -10.28
N ILE A 592 60.87 -58.96 -10.05
CA ILE A 592 59.41 -58.76 -10.22
C ILE A 592 58.86 -57.74 -9.20
N LYS A 593 59.34 -57.80 -7.94
CA LYS A 593 58.94 -56.85 -6.89
C LYS A 593 59.48 -55.44 -7.11
N THR A 594 60.65 -55.31 -7.74
CA THR A 594 61.27 -54.02 -8.07
C THR A 594 60.48 -53.28 -9.16
N GLU A 595 59.91 -54.01 -10.12
CA GLU A 595 59.09 -53.43 -11.19
C GLU A 595 57.67 -53.02 -10.74
N GLU A 596 57.07 -53.74 -9.77
CA GLU A 596 55.83 -53.29 -9.08
C GLU A 596 56.05 -51.99 -8.29
N ILE A 597 57.19 -51.86 -7.60
CA ILE A 597 57.54 -50.65 -6.85
C ILE A 597 57.77 -49.46 -7.80
N PHE A 598 58.43 -49.68 -8.95
CA PHE A 598 58.70 -48.61 -9.93
C PHE A 598 57.42 -48.05 -10.56
N ASN A 599 56.40 -48.88 -10.81
CA ASN A 599 55.12 -48.43 -11.32
C ASN A 599 54.31 -47.64 -10.27
N LEU A 600 54.36 -48.04 -8.98
CA LEU A 600 53.74 -47.29 -7.89
C LEU A 600 54.41 -45.92 -7.66
N ILE A 601 55.73 -45.81 -7.83
CA ILE A 601 56.46 -44.54 -7.72
C ILE A 601 56.02 -43.56 -8.83
N LYS A 602 55.85 -44.03 -10.08
CA LYS A 602 55.34 -43.18 -11.17
C LYS A 602 53.92 -42.68 -10.94
N GLU A 603 53.08 -43.50 -10.31
CA GLU A 603 51.69 -43.11 -9.97
C GLU A 603 51.68 -42.04 -8.86
N ILE A 604 52.55 -42.16 -7.86
CA ILE A 604 52.74 -41.16 -6.80
C ILE A 604 53.23 -39.82 -7.38
N GLU A 605 54.23 -39.83 -8.25
CA GLU A 605 54.75 -38.60 -8.89
C GLU A 605 53.69 -37.88 -9.76
N PHE A 606 52.82 -38.64 -10.43
CA PHE A 606 51.70 -38.08 -11.19
C PHE A 606 50.68 -37.36 -10.27
N TYR A 607 50.34 -37.97 -9.13
CA TYR A 607 49.43 -37.35 -8.17
C TYR A 607 50.07 -36.16 -7.43
N GLU A 608 51.37 -36.19 -7.12
CA GLU A 608 52.08 -35.03 -6.53
C GLU A 608 52.08 -33.82 -7.47
N THR A 609 52.28 -34.03 -8.78
CA THR A 609 52.24 -32.95 -9.77
C THR A 609 50.83 -32.35 -9.88
N LYS A 610 49.79 -33.19 -9.75
CA LYS A 610 48.38 -32.76 -9.75
C LYS A 610 48.01 -31.97 -8.48
N ILE A 611 48.53 -32.38 -7.32
CA ILE A 611 48.37 -31.67 -6.04
C ILE A 611 49.07 -30.30 -6.08
N LEU A 612 50.27 -30.21 -6.64
CA LEU A 612 50.99 -28.93 -6.79
C LEU A 612 50.24 -27.94 -7.70
N LYS A 613 49.59 -28.43 -8.76
CA LYS A 613 48.77 -27.59 -9.64
C LYS A 613 47.50 -27.11 -8.91
N LEU A 614 46.79 -28.00 -8.22
CA LEU A 614 45.61 -27.66 -7.44
C LEU A 614 45.92 -26.68 -6.28
N ASN A 615 47.09 -26.80 -5.63
CA ASN A 615 47.51 -25.84 -4.60
C ASN A 615 47.79 -24.44 -5.16
N ARG A 616 48.32 -24.33 -6.39
CA ARG A 616 48.49 -23.02 -7.05
C ARG A 616 47.13 -22.41 -7.40
N GLU A 617 46.21 -23.20 -7.95
CA GLU A 617 44.84 -22.77 -8.26
C GLU A 617 44.07 -22.36 -7.00
N LEU A 618 44.25 -23.09 -5.88
CA LEU A 618 43.67 -22.74 -4.57
C LEU A 618 44.22 -21.40 -4.05
N LYS A 619 45.53 -21.17 -4.14
CA LYS A 619 46.15 -19.92 -3.69
C LYS A 619 45.67 -18.72 -4.51
N THR A 620 45.54 -18.86 -5.83
CA THR A 620 44.96 -17.81 -6.68
C THR A 620 43.50 -17.54 -6.34
N ALA A 621 42.71 -18.59 -6.08
CA ALA A 621 41.32 -18.44 -5.64
C ALA A 621 41.20 -17.78 -4.25
N GLU A 622 42.11 -18.05 -3.32
CA GLU A 622 42.15 -17.39 -2.00
C GLU A 622 42.50 -15.90 -2.08
N GLU A 623 43.46 -15.53 -2.94
CA GLU A 623 43.84 -14.13 -3.18
C GLU A 623 42.69 -13.36 -3.85
N GLU A 624 41.99 -13.99 -4.80
CA GLU A 624 40.83 -13.41 -5.46
C GLU A 624 39.61 -13.30 -4.53
N HIS A 625 39.39 -14.30 -3.66
CA HIS A 625 38.38 -14.23 -2.60
C HIS A 625 38.68 -13.09 -1.60
N LYS A 626 39.94 -12.88 -1.20
CA LYS A 626 40.33 -11.74 -0.35
C LYS A 626 40.08 -10.41 -1.04
N ARG A 627 40.41 -10.28 -2.33
CA ARG A 627 40.13 -9.07 -3.11
C ARG A 627 38.64 -8.79 -3.19
N LEU A 628 37.82 -9.79 -3.52
CA LEU A 628 36.37 -9.67 -3.62
C LEU A 628 35.72 -9.39 -2.27
N SER A 629 36.24 -9.97 -1.17
CA SER A 629 35.77 -9.66 0.18
C SER A 629 36.06 -8.21 0.58
N LEU A 630 37.22 -7.66 0.23
CA LEU A 630 37.55 -6.25 0.50
C LEU A 630 36.66 -5.31 -0.33
N VAL A 631 36.45 -5.61 -1.61
CA VAL A 631 35.53 -4.86 -2.48
C VAL A 631 34.10 -4.91 -1.93
N LYS A 632 33.64 -6.07 -1.45
CA LYS A 632 32.32 -6.23 -0.83
C LYS A 632 32.15 -5.39 0.43
N THR A 633 33.15 -5.36 1.31
CA THR A 633 33.11 -4.52 2.54
C THR A 633 33.07 -3.04 2.19
N ASN A 634 33.86 -2.60 1.20
CA ASN A 634 33.87 -1.19 0.78
C ASN A 634 32.57 -0.76 0.10
N LEU A 635 31.97 -1.62 -0.72
CA LEU A 635 30.66 -1.36 -1.34
C LEU A 635 29.55 -1.27 -0.28
N ASN A 636 29.59 -2.10 0.76
CA ASN A 636 28.64 -2.02 1.87
C ASN A 636 28.80 -0.73 2.67
N PHE A 637 30.04 -0.31 2.97
CA PHE A 637 30.32 0.96 3.65
C PHE A 637 29.85 2.17 2.82
N LEU A 638 30.11 2.16 1.50
CA LEU A 638 29.65 3.20 0.60
C LEU A 638 28.11 3.23 0.51
N LEU A 639 27.46 2.07 0.45
CA LEU A 639 25.99 1.97 0.47
C LEU A 639 25.39 2.55 1.75
N GLU A 640 26.02 2.29 2.90
CA GLU A 640 25.62 2.85 4.20
C GLU A 640 25.77 4.38 4.21
N LYS A 641 26.90 4.91 3.73
CA LYS A 641 27.14 6.37 3.62
C LYS A 641 26.22 7.09 2.63
N THR A 642 25.92 6.45 1.49
CA THR A 642 24.91 6.95 0.55
C THR A 642 23.53 6.99 1.19
N THR A 643 23.18 5.96 1.97
CA THR A 643 21.89 5.89 2.69
C THR A 643 21.79 6.98 3.77
N GLU A 644 22.83 7.20 4.56
CA GLU A 644 22.90 8.30 5.54
C GLU A 644 22.72 9.67 4.87
N SER A 645 23.43 9.91 3.76
CA SER A 645 23.36 11.19 3.04
C SER A 645 21.96 11.44 2.47
N LEU A 646 21.30 10.42 1.93
CA LEU A 646 19.91 10.51 1.47
C LEU A 646 18.92 10.77 2.61
N GLN A 647 19.15 10.19 3.79
CA GLN A 647 18.33 10.47 4.97
C GLN A 647 18.46 11.92 5.44
N GLN A 648 19.67 12.48 5.43
CA GLN A 648 19.90 13.89 5.78
C GLN A 648 19.25 14.84 4.77
N ILE A 649 19.37 14.58 3.46
CA ILE A 649 18.67 15.35 2.42
C ILE A 649 17.15 15.28 2.62
N LYS A 650 16.61 14.09 2.93
CA LYS A 650 15.17 13.90 3.15
C LYS A 650 14.68 14.66 4.39
N LEU A 651 15.47 14.67 5.47
CA LEU A 651 15.16 15.42 6.68
C LEU A 651 15.17 16.93 6.39
N GLU A 652 16.18 17.41 5.68
CA GLU A 652 16.34 18.83 5.37
C GLU A 652 15.28 19.35 4.37
N LEU A 653 14.85 18.51 3.41
CA LEU A 653 13.69 18.81 2.55
C LEU A 653 12.38 18.90 3.35
N LYS A 654 12.21 18.04 4.36
CA LYS A 654 11.03 18.06 5.22
C LYS A 654 10.98 19.33 6.07
N THR A 655 12.09 19.70 6.71
CA THR A 655 12.18 20.95 7.49
C THR A 655 12.01 22.18 6.60
N THR A 656 12.60 22.20 5.40
CA THR A 656 12.38 23.26 4.40
C THR A 656 10.90 23.44 4.07
N LYS A 657 10.18 22.34 3.85
CA LYS A 657 8.73 22.36 3.54
C LYS A 657 7.91 22.93 4.70
N GLU A 658 8.24 22.54 5.93
CA GLU A 658 7.58 23.05 7.14
C GLU A 658 7.82 24.56 7.30
N THR A 659 9.07 25.01 7.18
CA THR A 659 9.46 26.43 7.25
C THR A 659 8.83 27.25 6.12
N TRP A 660 8.73 26.71 4.90
CA TRP A 660 8.03 27.36 3.77
C TRP A 660 6.53 27.53 4.04
N THR A 661 5.89 26.50 4.60
CA THR A 661 4.47 26.54 4.95
C THR A 661 4.21 27.60 6.04
N GLU A 662 5.13 27.72 7.00
CA GLU A 662 5.09 28.78 8.01
C GLU A 662 5.27 30.16 7.39
N LEU A 663 6.21 30.34 6.45
CA LEU A 663 6.42 31.60 5.73
C LEU A 663 5.16 32.04 4.98
N VAL A 664 4.53 31.13 4.23
CA VAL A 664 3.29 31.42 3.48
C VAL A 664 2.20 31.92 4.43
N LYS A 665 1.99 31.22 5.55
CA LYS A 665 0.99 31.62 6.54
C LYS A 665 1.28 33.00 7.13
N LYS A 666 2.54 33.28 7.47
CA LYS A 666 2.94 34.58 8.02
C LYS A 666 2.87 35.72 7.01
N ASN A 667 3.12 35.43 5.74
CA ASN A 667 2.98 36.40 4.67
C ASN A 667 1.50 36.73 4.39
N GLU A 668 0.60 35.75 4.53
CA GLU A 668 -0.86 35.96 4.48
C GLU A 668 -1.34 36.84 5.66
N GLU A 669 -0.86 36.57 6.88
CA GLU A 669 -1.11 37.40 8.07
C GLU A 669 -0.64 38.86 7.85
N LEU A 670 0.57 39.05 7.30
CA LEU A 670 1.12 40.37 6.99
C LEU A 670 0.30 41.09 5.91
N LYS A 671 -0.10 40.38 4.85
CA LYS A 671 -0.93 40.93 3.77
C LYS A 671 -2.27 41.44 4.30
N ASN A 672 -2.94 40.67 5.18
CA ASN A 672 -4.21 41.09 5.77
C ASN A 672 -4.08 42.39 6.57
N LEU A 673 -2.97 42.56 7.31
CA LEU A 673 -2.69 43.81 8.05
C LEU A 673 -2.39 44.98 7.11
N ILE A 674 -1.68 44.74 6.00
CA ILE A 674 -1.44 45.76 4.97
C ILE A 674 -2.76 46.17 4.30
N ASP A 675 -3.63 45.21 3.98
CA ASP A 675 -4.95 45.48 3.39
C ASP A 675 -5.84 46.27 4.36
N GLU A 676 -5.81 45.95 5.66
CA GLU A 676 -6.48 46.72 6.72
C GLU A 676 -5.94 48.16 6.79
N PHE A 677 -4.60 48.34 6.78
CA PHE A 677 -3.97 49.65 6.77
C PHE A 677 -4.37 50.47 5.54
N ILE A 678 -4.40 49.85 4.35
CA ILE A 678 -4.86 50.47 3.10
C ILE A 678 -6.32 50.92 3.22
N GLU A 679 -7.20 50.09 3.78
CA GLU A 679 -8.62 50.44 3.98
C GLU A 679 -8.81 51.59 4.98
N ILE A 680 -8.06 51.61 6.08
CA ILE A 680 -8.05 52.73 7.02
C ILE A 680 -7.59 54.01 6.32
N THR A 681 -6.53 53.93 5.51
CA THR A 681 -5.99 55.07 4.75
C THR A 681 -6.99 55.60 3.71
N LYS A 682 -7.70 54.71 2.99
CA LYS A 682 -8.75 55.10 2.04
C LYS A 682 -9.93 55.80 2.71
N LYS A 683 -10.34 55.33 3.89
CA LYS A 683 -11.41 55.98 4.68
C LYS A 683 -10.99 57.37 5.16
N TRP A 684 -9.75 57.49 5.62
CA TRP A 684 -9.17 58.77 6.03
C TRP A 684 -9.08 59.79 4.89
N LEU A 685 -8.87 59.36 3.64
CA LEU A 685 -8.82 60.25 2.46
C LEU A 685 -10.18 60.83 2.03
N LYS A 686 -11.30 60.44 2.69
CA LYS A 686 -12.62 60.99 2.39
C LYS A 686 -12.80 62.39 3.00
N PRO A 687 -13.14 63.43 2.20
CA PRO A 687 -13.32 64.81 2.67
C PRO A 687 -14.27 64.98 3.85
N GLU A 688 -15.34 64.17 3.91
CA GLU A 688 -16.37 64.27 4.95
C GLU A 688 -15.91 63.76 6.34
N GLU A 689 -14.84 62.97 6.39
CA GLU A 689 -14.38 62.29 7.63
C GLU A 689 -13.12 62.93 8.24
N LEU A 690 -12.39 63.75 7.47
CA LEU A 690 -11.07 64.30 7.78
C LEU A 690 -11.00 65.18 9.04
N SER A 691 -12.05 65.96 9.35
CA SER A 691 -12.03 66.86 10.53
C SER A 691 -12.59 66.25 11.80
N THR A 692 -13.43 65.21 11.69
CA THR A 692 -14.22 64.69 12.83
C THR A 692 -13.58 63.46 13.46
N ARG A 693 -12.85 62.64 12.69
CA ARG A 693 -12.27 61.35 13.16
C ARG A 693 -10.76 61.22 12.98
N TYR A 694 -10.06 62.34 12.73
CA TYR A 694 -8.60 62.37 12.51
C TYR A 694 -7.80 61.59 13.56
N LYS A 695 -8.11 61.81 14.85
CA LYS A 695 -7.39 61.16 15.96
C LYS A 695 -7.59 59.64 15.96
N GLU A 696 -8.81 59.16 15.72
CA GLU A 696 -9.13 57.73 15.65
C GLU A 696 -8.41 57.03 14.49
N TYR A 697 -8.29 57.72 13.35
CA TYR A 697 -7.59 57.19 12.17
C TYR A 697 -6.08 57.12 12.37
N ILE A 698 -5.46 58.16 12.93
CA ILE A 698 -4.02 58.16 13.23
C ILE A 698 -3.69 57.07 14.25
N GLU A 699 -4.47 56.94 15.33
CA GLU A 699 -4.25 55.94 16.37
C GLU A 699 -4.40 54.50 15.82
N SER A 700 -5.39 54.28 14.96
CA SER A 700 -5.59 52.99 14.27
C SER A 700 -4.49 52.68 13.25
N MET A 701 -4.06 53.67 12.46
CA MET A 701 -2.96 53.51 11.50
C MET A 701 -1.63 53.24 12.22
N THR A 702 -1.30 53.98 13.28
CA THR A 702 -0.07 53.77 14.06
C THR A 702 -0.04 52.36 14.66
N LYS A 703 -1.15 51.92 15.27
CA LYS A 703 -1.27 50.56 15.82
C LYS A 703 -1.12 49.47 14.74
N THR A 704 -1.78 49.65 13.60
CA THR A 704 -1.71 48.69 12.49
C THR A 704 -0.30 48.67 11.87
N ASN A 705 0.38 49.82 11.77
CA ASN A 705 1.75 49.91 11.27
C ASN A 705 2.77 49.21 12.20
N GLU A 706 2.63 49.35 13.52
CA GLU A 706 3.46 48.61 14.48
C GLU A 706 3.28 47.08 14.35
N GLN A 707 2.05 46.64 14.09
CA GLN A 707 1.74 45.23 13.84
C GLN A 707 2.35 44.74 12.51
N ILE A 708 2.28 45.56 11.45
CA ILE A 708 2.94 45.29 10.16
C ILE A 708 4.46 45.16 10.33
N GLU A 709 5.11 46.09 11.04
CA GLU A 709 6.56 46.01 11.28
C GLU A 709 6.96 44.76 12.07
N THR A 710 6.17 44.42 13.09
CA THR A 710 6.40 43.22 13.91
C THR A 710 6.27 41.95 13.06
N LYS A 711 5.23 41.86 12.24
CA LYS A 711 5.00 40.71 11.35
C LYS A 711 6.00 40.62 10.22
N ASN A 712 6.44 41.75 9.67
CA ASN A 712 7.50 41.79 8.66
C ASN A 712 8.83 41.25 9.21
N LYS A 713 9.18 41.57 10.47
CA LYS A 713 10.35 40.98 11.14
C LYS A 713 10.22 39.46 11.34
N GLU A 714 9.03 38.95 11.65
CA GLU A 714 8.76 37.51 11.72
C GLU A 714 8.98 36.84 10.35
N VAL A 715 8.43 37.42 9.27
CA VAL A 715 8.60 36.95 7.89
C VAL A 715 10.07 36.94 7.48
N GLN A 716 10.82 38.01 7.77
CA GLN A 716 12.26 38.09 7.50
C GLN A 716 13.04 37.00 8.25
N LYS A 717 12.73 36.75 9.52
CA LYS A 717 13.39 35.71 10.34
C LYS A 717 13.14 34.30 9.77
N ILE A 718 11.93 34.02 9.29
CA ILE A 718 11.61 32.74 8.65
C ILE A 718 12.30 32.62 7.28
N SER A 719 12.36 33.71 6.51
CA SER A 719 13.09 33.76 5.24
C SER A 719 14.58 33.46 5.42
N SER A 720 15.24 33.99 6.46
CA SER A 720 16.65 33.68 6.74
C SER A 720 16.88 32.20 7.08
N LYS A 721 15.93 31.55 7.75
CA LYS A 721 16.00 30.09 7.99
C LYS A 721 15.91 29.29 6.70
N LEU A 722 15.10 29.72 5.73
CA LEU A 722 15.02 29.09 4.40
C LEU A 722 16.34 29.22 3.62
N ASP A 723 17.02 30.35 3.72
CA ASP A 723 18.35 30.52 3.13
C ASP A 723 19.40 29.61 3.78
N GLU A 724 19.26 29.34 5.07
CA GLU A 724 20.12 28.40 5.80
C GLU A 724 19.85 26.95 5.40
N HIS A 725 18.58 26.55 5.31
CA HIS A 725 18.18 25.24 4.76
C HIS A 725 18.72 25.02 3.35
N LYS A 726 18.68 26.04 2.49
CA LYS A 726 19.25 25.99 1.14
C LYS A 726 20.76 25.69 1.14
N LYS A 727 21.51 26.27 2.09
CA LYS A 727 22.96 26.03 2.24
C LYS A 727 23.24 24.60 2.71
N GLU A 728 22.51 24.13 3.72
CA GLU A 728 22.68 22.75 4.23
C GLU A 728 22.25 21.71 3.18
N LEU A 729 21.17 21.94 2.42
CA LEU A 729 20.76 21.06 1.33
C LEU A 729 21.87 20.90 0.28
N LYS A 730 22.50 22.03 -0.11
CA LYS A 730 23.60 22.04 -1.08
C LYS A 730 24.80 21.25 -0.56
N LYS A 731 25.15 21.42 0.71
CA LYS A 731 26.24 20.70 1.37
C LYS A 731 25.98 19.18 1.45
N HIS A 732 24.75 18.77 1.75
CA HIS A 732 24.38 17.36 1.76
C HIS A 732 24.41 16.74 0.35
N ILE A 733 24.00 17.49 -0.68
CA ILE A 733 24.07 17.06 -2.08
C ILE A 733 25.53 16.93 -2.54
N GLU A 734 26.39 17.92 -2.25
CA GLU A 734 27.83 17.85 -2.58
C GLU A 734 28.52 16.67 -1.87
N THR A 735 28.09 16.32 -0.66
CA THR A 735 28.59 15.16 0.08
C THR A 735 28.16 13.85 -0.58
N LEU A 736 26.89 13.74 -0.98
CA LEU A 736 26.36 12.58 -1.70
C LEU A 736 27.07 12.39 -3.05
N GLU A 737 27.27 13.46 -3.81
CA GLU A 737 28.00 13.43 -5.08
C GLU A 737 29.43 12.90 -4.88
N LYS A 738 30.17 13.43 -3.89
CA LYS A 738 31.52 12.93 -3.57
C LYS A 738 31.51 11.44 -3.22
N THR A 739 30.57 10.98 -2.40
CA THR A 739 30.46 9.55 -2.03
C THR A 739 30.16 8.67 -3.26
N ILE A 740 29.29 9.12 -4.17
CA ILE A 740 28.98 8.40 -5.41
C ILE A 740 30.17 8.38 -6.36
N TYR A 741 30.88 9.50 -6.52
CA TYR A 741 32.08 9.54 -7.35
C TYR A 741 33.19 8.62 -6.82
N SER A 742 33.41 8.57 -5.50
CA SER A 742 34.33 7.60 -4.88
C SER A 742 33.91 6.15 -5.11
N ALA A 743 32.61 5.86 -5.13
CA ALA A 743 32.09 4.53 -5.43
C ALA A 743 32.30 4.11 -6.88
N ILE A 744 32.16 5.04 -7.83
CA ILE A 744 32.33 4.78 -9.27
C ILE A 744 33.80 4.59 -9.65
N GLU A 745 34.72 5.34 -9.04
CA GLU A 745 36.15 5.24 -9.36
C GLU A 745 36.85 4.00 -8.75
N ASN A 746 36.16 3.18 -7.93
CA ASN A 746 36.78 2.08 -7.18
C ASN A 746 38.03 2.51 -6.37
N LYS A 747 38.18 3.81 -6.10
CA LYS A 747 39.24 4.31 -5.24
C LYS A 747 38.87 3.90 -3.83
N ILE A 748 39.72 3.06 -3.24
CA ILE A 748 39.75 2.80 -1.82
C ILE A 748 39.74 4.16 -1.13
N LEU A 749 38.65 4.48 -0.43
CA LEU A 749 38.70 5.50 0.60
C LEU A 749 39.69 4.95 1.63
N GLU A 750 40.94 5.38 1.54
CA GLU A 750 41.85 5.28 2.67
C GLU A 750 41.15 5.99 3.81
N LEU A 751 40.84 5.23 4.85
CA LEU A 751 40.37 5.71 6.13
C LEU A 751 41.41 6.71 6.64
N THR A 752 41.17 8.00 6.42
CA THR A 752 41.69 9.04 7.28
C THR A 752 40.69 9.23 8.40
N GLU A 753 41.13 8.90 9.61
CA GLU A 753 40.46 9.18 10.89
C GLU A 753 40.07 10.66 11.04
#